data_AF-A0A3P9LXJ4-F1
#
_entry.id   AF-A0A3P9LXJ4-F1
#
_cell.length_a   1.000
_cell.length_b   1.000
_cell.length_c   1.000
_cell.angle_alpha   90.00
_cell.angle_beta   90.00
_cell.angle_gamma   90.00
#
_symmetry.space_group_name_H-M   'P 1'
#
loop_
_entity.id
_entity.type
_entity.pdbx_description
1 polymer ?
#
loop_
_entity_poly.entity_id
_entity_poly.type
_entity_poly.pdbx_seq_one_letter_code
_entity_poly.pdbx_strand_id
1 'polypeptide(L)'
;MAQPDSKKIFFENLSGAGKAIAVLTSGGDAQGMNAAVRAVVRMGLYVGAKVYFIHEGYQGMVDGGDNIEEASWESVSSMLQVGGTVIGSARCKEFRSHEGRLQAAHNLVQRGITNLCVIGGDGSLTGANLFREEWSGLLKELVEKGLIEADAVERYAALHIVGMVGSIDNDFCGTDMTIGTDSALHRIIEVVDAIMTTAQSHQRTFVLEVMGRHCGYLALVSALACGADWVLIPEMPPEDGWEEKMCQKLSATRSRGTRLNIIIVAEGSLDRHGKPITSSFVKDLVVKHLGFDTRVTILGHVQRGGTPSAFDRILASRMGVEAVLALLETTADTPACVVSLCGNQSVRLPLMECVQMTQEVQKAMDQKRFEEAVKLRGRSFENNLRTYKLLAHRKPESELPVSNFNVAVLNVGAPAAGMNAAVRSAVRVGISEGHKMFAVNDGFEGFYKGQIKEVKWSDVGGWTGQGGSLLGTKRTLPAKHADKIAEQMRKYNINALLVIGGFEAFLSLLELLAAREKYEEFCVPMVVVPATVSNNVPGSDLSIGADTALNAITDTCDRIKQSASGTKRRVFIIETMGGYCGYLATVGGLAAGADAAYIYEEPFDIRDLQANVEHLTEKMKTSIQRGLVLRNENSNDNYTTDFIYQLYSEEGKGVFDCRKNVLGHMQQGGAPSPFDRNFGTKMSAKAMQWLSKKLLETYRRDEGKSFAYRLAP
;
A
#
# COMPACT_ATOMS: atom_id res chain seq x y z
N MET A 1 -33.28 -2.49 18.14
CA MET A 1 -32.93 -1.52 17.10
C MET A 1 -32.95 -0.15 17.76
N ALA A 2 -31.81 0.33 18.26
CA ALA A 2 -31.68 1.75 18.55
C ALA A 2 -31.79 2.50 17.22
N GLN A 3 -32.67 3.47 17.11
CA GLN A 3 -32.69 4.36 15.96
C GLN A 3 -31.29 4.99 15.85
N PRO A 4 -30.66 4.97 14.66
CA PRO A 4 -29.42 5.72 14.47
C PRO A 4 -29.74 7.18 14.76
N ASP A 5 -28.88 7.79 15.57
CA ASP A 5 -28.98 9.18 16.00
C ASP A 5 -29.28 10.07 14.79
N SER A 6 -30.51 10.60 14.71
CA SER A 6 -31.10 11.19 13.50
C SER A 6 -30.47 12.53 13.09
N LYS A 7 -29.34 12.90 13.70
CA LYS A 7 -28.69 14.21 13.56
C LYS A 7 -27.32 14.20 12.88
N LYS A 8 -26.80 13.04 12.43
CA LYS A 8 -25.54 13.01 11.66
C LYS A 8 -25.58 11.95 10.57
N ILE A 9 -26.50 12.06 9.61
CA ILE A 9 -26.25 11.41 8.31
C ILE A 9 -25.16 12.26 7.64
N PHE A 10 -23.90 11.80 7.65
CA PHE A 10 -22.79 12.52 7.00
C PHE A 10 -23.03 12.84 5.50
N PHE A 11 -23.99 12.17 4.87
CA PHE A 11 -24.44 12.38 3.50
C PHE A 11 -25.92 12.80 3.47
N GLU A 12 -26.24 14.01 3.96
CA GLU A 12 -27.62 14.49 4.17
C GLU A 12 -28.53 14.44 2.92
N ASN A 13 -27.96 14.29 1.71
CA ASN A 13 -28.69 14.34 0.44
C ASN A 13 -28.78 13.02 -0.33
N LEU A 14 -28.25 11.91 0.17
CA LEU A 14 -28.21 10.62 -0.54
C LEU A 14 -29.03 9.55 0.21
N SER A 15 -30.15 9.13 -0.40
CA SER A 15 -31.02 8.05 0.11
C SER A 15 -31.05 6.88 -0.86
N GLY A 16 -30.79 5.68 -0.34
CA GLY A 16 -30.94 4.40 -1.01
C GLY A 16 -32.31 3.75 -0.82
N ALA A 17 -33.24 4.41 -0.13
CA ALA A 17 -34.57 3.85 0.17
C ALA A 17 -35.30 3.41 -1.11
N GLY A 18 -35.74 2.15 -1.14
CA GLY A 18 -36.41 1.56 -2.31
C GLY A 18 -35.49 1.07 -3.42
N LYS A 19 -34.16 1.25 -3.30
CA LYS A 19 -33.17 0.69 -4.22
C LYS A 19 -32.62 -0.63 -3.68
N ALA A 20 -32.28 -1.53 -4.59
CA ALA A 20 -31.55 -2.77 -4.31
C ALA A 20 -30.19 -2.75 -5.00
N ILE A 21 -29.14 -3.05 -4.23
CA ILE A 21 -27.75 -3.15 -4.65
C ILE A 21 -27.34 -4.62 -4.56
N ALA A 22 -26.68 -5.17 -5.57
CA ALA A 22 -26.03 -6.46 -5.47
C ALA A 22 -24.52 -6.32 -5.58
N VAL A 23 -23.81 -7.14 -4.81
CA VAL A 23 -22.35 -7.22 -4.86
C VAL A 23 -21.91 -8.64 -5.20
N LEU A 24 -20.99 -8.76 -6.16
CA LEU A 24 -20.31 -10.01 -6.47
C LEU A 24 -18.80 -9.85 -6.51
N THR A 25 -18.11 -10.96 -6.24
CA THR A 25 -16.68 -11.10 -6.51
C THR A 25 -16.47 -12.08 -7.65
N SER A 26 -15.74 -11.68 -8.69
CA SER A 26 -15.52 -12.49 -9.89
C SER A 26 -14.07 -12.45 -10.35
N GLY A 27 -13.57 -13.59 -10.82
CA GLY A 27 -12.22 -13.76 -11.34
C GLY A 27 -11.26 -14.37 -10.32
N GLY A 28 -9.96 -14.11 -10.47
CA GLY A 28 -9.00 -14.53 -9.47
C GLY A 28 -9.19 -13.74 -8.18
N ASP A 29 -9.24 -14.41 -7.04
CA ASP A 29 -9.35 -13.79 -5.72
C ASP A 29 -8.15 -12.89 -5.38
N ALA A 30 -8.38 -11.92 -4.50
CA ALA A 30 -7.37 -11.02 -3.99
C ALA A 30 -7.67 -10.65 -2.53
N GLN A 31 -6.63 -10.53 -1.72
CA GLN A 31 -6.78 -10.17 -0.32
C GLN A 31 -7.37 -8.74 -0.22
N GLY A 32 -8.45 -8.58 0.55
CA GLY A 32 -9.16 -7.32 0.69
C GLY A 32 -10.52 -7.28 -0.03
N MET A 33 -10.84 -8.25 -0.90
CA MET A 33 -12.18 -8.36 -1.48
C MET A 33 -13.28 -8.44 -0.41
N ASN A 34 -13.03 -9.17 0.68
CA ASN A 34 -13.92 -9.22 1.83
C ASN A 34 -14.13 -7.86 2.52
N ALA A 35 -13.09 -7.01 2.56
CA ALA A 35 -13.19 -5.66 3.09
C ALA A 35 -14.04 -4.76 2.19
N ALA A 36 -13.91 -4.91 0.87
CA ALA A 36 -14.74 -4.23 -0.12
C ALA A 36 -16.22 -4.63 -0.02
N VAL A 37 -16.50 -5.93 -0.02
CA VAL A 37 -17.87 -6.47 0.16
C VAL A 37 -18.48 -5.94 1.46
N ARG A 38 -17.72 -5.98 2.57
CA ARG A 38 -18.17 -5.42 3.85
C ARG A 38 -18.53 -3.95 3.74
N ALA A 39 -17.69 -3.15 3.09
CA ALA A 39 -17.94 -1.72 2.95
C ALA A 39 -19.17 -1.43 2.10
N VAL A 40 -19.37 -2.15 0.99
CA VAL A 40 -20.56 -2.02 0.13
C VAL A 40 -21.83 -2.35 0.90
N VAL A 41 -21.85 -3.47 1.64
CA VAL A 41 -23.02 -3.86 2.45
C VAL A 41 -23.29 -2.84 3.56
N ARG A 42 -22.28 -2.48 4.34
CA ARG A 42 -22.46 -1.54 5.47
C ARG A 42 -22.91 -0.17 4.99
N MET A 43 -22.32 0.34 3.92
CA MET A 43 -22.67 1.64 3.36
C MET A 43 -24.07 1.61 2.72
N GLY A 44 -24.40 0.56 1.97
CA GLY A 44 -25.73 0.37 1.38
C GLY A 44 -26.84 0.30 2.42
N LEU A 45 -26.65 -0.44 3.51
CA LEU A 45 -27.60 -0.49 4.63
C LEU A 45 -27.69 0.86 5.37
N TYR A 46 -26.57 1.55 5.54
CA TYR A 46 -26.51 2.86 6.21
C TYR A 46 -27.32 3.93 5.45
N VAL A 47 -27.26 3.93 4.12
CA VAL A 47 -28.06 4.84 3.26
C VAL A 47 -29.51 4.33 3.03
N GLY A 48 -29.89 3.20 3.62
CA GLY A 48 -31.26 2.66 3.55
C GLY A 48 -31.58 1.83 2.30
N ALA A 49 -30.57 1.42 1.52
CA ALA A 49 -30.75 0.46 0.42
C ALA A 49 -30.79 -0.97 0.94
N LYS A 50 -31.45 -1.85 0.17
CA LYS A 50 -31.28 -3.30 0.34
C LYS A 50 -30.02 -3.74 -0.37
N VAL A 51 -29.24 -4.62 0.26
CA VAL A 51 -28.01 -5.15 -0.34
C VAL A 51 -28.10 -6.66 -0.46
N TYR A 52 -27.70 -7.21 -1.60
CA TYR A 52 -27.68 -8.63 -1.89
C TYR A 52 -26.26 -9.12 -2.16
N PHE A 53 -25.89 -10.27 -1.60
CA PHE A 53 -24.76 -11.05 -2.09
C PHE A 53 -25.16 -11.79 -3.35
N ILE A 54 -24.23 -11.91 -4.27
CA ILE A 54 -24.28 -12.88 -5.36
C ILE A 54 -23.07 -13.80 -5.17
N HIS A 55 -23.36 -15.05 -4.83
CA HIS A 55 -22.36 -16.07 -4.58
C HIS A 55 -21.71 -16.56 -5.89
N GLU A 56 -20.47 -17.04 -5.80
CA GLU A 56 -19.73 -17.63 -6.93
C GLU A 56 -19.63 -16.71 -8.17
N GLY A 57 -19.63 -15.39 -7.97
CA GLY A 57 -19.47 -14.41 -9.02
C GLY A 57 -20.59 -14.46 -10.07
N TYR A 58 -20.21 -14.43 -11.35
CA TYR A 58 -21.19 -14.50 -12.44
C TYR A 58 -21.94 -15.84 -12.48
N GLN A 59 -21.37 -16.93 -11.93
CA GLN A 59 -22.06 -18.21 -11.96
C GLN A 59 -23.31 -18.18 -11.09
N GLY A 60 -23.21 -17.72 -9.82
CA GLY A 60 -24.41 -17.61 -8.99
C GLY A 60 -25.40 -16.56 -9.48
N MET A 61 -24.95 -15.57 -10.26
CA MET A 61 -25.86 -14.64 -10.94
C MET A 61 -26.73 -15.36 -12.00
N VAL A 62 -26.13 -16.27 -12.77
CA VAL A 62 -26.82 -17.10 -13.77
C VAL A 62 -27.68 -18.16 -13.10
N ASP A 63 -27.17 -18.83 -12.08
CA ASP A 63 -27.88 -19.89 -11.36
C ASP A 63 -29.11 -19.34 -10.62
N GLY A 64 -29.02 -18.11 -10.09
CA GLY A 64 -30.09 -17.48 -9.34
C GLY A 64 -30.43 -18.22 -8.04
N GLY A 65 -31.71 -18.16 -7.64
CA GLY A 65 -32.18 -18.85 -6.44
C GLY A 65 -31.42 -18.44 -5.18
N ASP A 66 -30.95 -19.41 -4.41
CA ASP A 66 -30.24 -19.21 -3.14
C ASP A 66 -28.85 -18.58 -3.29
N ASN A 67 -28.30 -18.54 -4.51
CA ASN A 67 -27.03 -17.86 -4.77
C ASN A 67 -27.15 -16.33 -4.69
N ILE A 68 -28.38 -15.79 -4.66
CA ILE A 68 -28.62 -14.38 -4.39
C ILE A 68 -29.23 -14.29 -2.99
N GLU A 69 -28.55 -13.66 -2.04
CA GLU A 69 -29.00 -13.61 -0.64
C GLU A 69 -29.04 -12.17 -0.13
N GLU A 70 -30.09 -11.77 0.59
CA GLU A 70 -30.14 -10.43 1.20
C GLU A 70 -29.15 -10.35 2.37
N ALA A 71 -28.24 -9.38 2.32
CA ALA A 71 -27.20 -9.18 3.32
C ALA A 71 -27.74 -8.38 4.52
N SER A 72 -27.30 -8.75 5.72
CA SER A 72 -27.57 -8.02 6.96
C SER A 72 -26.31 -7.30 7.47
N TRP A 73 -26.47 -6.46 8.49
CA TRP A 73 -25.33 -5.82 9.14
C TRP A 73 -24.36 -6.85 9.72
N GLU A 74 -24.92 -7.93 10.28
CA GLU A 74 -24.19 -9.01 10.91
C GLU A 74 -23.48 -9.90 9.89
N SER A 75 -24.07 -10.13 8.71
CA SER A 75 -23.54 -11.07 7.72
C SER A 75 -22.12 -10.72 7.29
N VAL A 76 -21.78 -9.43 7.20
CA VAL A 76 -20.43 -8.96 6.82
C VAL A 76 -19.44 -8.79 7.98
N SER A 77 -19.79 -9.29 9.16
CA SER A 77 -18.93 -9.17 10.33
C SER A 77 -17.87 -10.25 10.35
N SER A 78 -16.67 -9.91 10.84
CA SER A 78 -15.50 -10.80 10.82
C SER A 78 -14.91 -11.08 9.43
N MET A 79 -15.39 -10.42 8.36
CA MET A 79 -14.84 -10.57 7.01
C MET A 79 -13.57 -9.74 6.77
N LEU A 80 -13.42 -8.61 7.46
CA LEU A 80 -12.37 -7.61 7.20
C LEU A 80 -10.94 -8.17 7.20
N GLN A 81 -10.65 -9.12 8.10
CA GLN A 81 -9.32 -9.72 8.28
C GLN A 81 -9.08 -11.04 7.53
N VAL A 82 -10.04 -11.45 6.69
CA VAL A 82 -10.01 -12.76 6.02
C VAL A 82 -9.55 -12.58 4.57
N GLY A 83 -8.62 -13.42 4.13
CA GLY A 83 -8.17 -13.48 2.74
C GLY A 83 -9.21 -14.05 1.78
N GLY A 84 -8.96 -13.96 0.48
CA GLY A 84 -9.88 -14.43 -0.56
C GLY A 84 -11.23 -13.71 -0.56
N THR A 85 -12.29 -14.44 -0.91
CA THR A 85 -13.67 -13.96 -0.87
C THR A 85 -14.60 -14.98 -0.20
N VAL A 86 -15.36 -14.53 0.79
CA VAL A 86 -16.35 -15.31 1.54
C VAL A 86 -17.62 -15.61 0.75
N ILE A 87 -17.93 -14.82 -0.28
CA ILE A 87 -19.06 -15.07 -1.18
C ILE A 87 -18.67 -15.93 -2.38
N GLY A 88 -17.41 -16.37 -2.45
CA GLY A 88 -16.92 -17.21 -3.53
C GLY A 88 -16.64 -16.43 -4.82
N SER A 89 -15.92 -17.07 -5.73
CA SER A 89 -15.63 -16.52 -7.06
C SER A 89 -15.48 -17.69 -8.03
N ALA A 90 -16.25 -17.67 -9.11
CA ALA A 90 -16.17 -18.69 -10.14
C ALA A 90 -15.95 -18.08 -11.52
N ARG A 91 -15.21 -18.80 -12.37
CA ARG A 91 -15.18 -18.52 -13.81
C ARG A 91 -16.49 -19.03 -14.42
N CYS A 92 -17.34 -18.13 -14.87
CA CYS A 92 -18.59 -18.49 -15.52
C CYS A 92 -18.42 -18.54 -17.05
N LYS A 93 -18.54 -19.73 -17.65
CA LYS A 93 -18.57 -19.87 -19.12
C LYS A 93 -19.92 -19.47 -19.69
N GLU A 94 -21.00 -19.76 -18.98
CA GLU A 94 -22.38 -19.50 -19.41
C GLU A 94 -22.64 -18.00 -19.57
N PHE A 95 -22.09 -17.16 -18.69
CA PHE A 95 -22.22 -15.70 -18.82
C PHE A 95 -21.57 -15.12 -20.10
N ARG A 96 -20.72 -15.90 -20.79
CA ARG A 96 -20.19 -15.51 -22.11
C ARG A 96 -21.21 -15.70 -23.23
N SER A 97 -22.23 -16.54 -23.05
CA SER A 97 -23.33 -16.69 -24.00
C SER A 97 -24.43 -15.67 -23.71
N HIS A 98 -25.20 -15.35 -24.75
CA HIS A 98 -26.39 -14.50 -24.64
C HIS A 98 -27.43 -15.11 -23.69
N GLU A 99 -27.66 -16.43 -23.78
CA GLU A 99 -28.60 -17.15 -22.91
C GLU A 99 -28.24 -17.05 -21.42
N GLY A 100 -26.95 -17.17 -21.07
CA GLY A 100 -26.51 -17.02 -19.68
C GLY A 100 -26.76 -15.60 -19.17
N ARG A 101 -26.50 -14.57 -19.99
CA ARG A 101 -26.80 -13.18 -19.63
C ARG A 101 -28.30 -12.91 -19.52
N LEU A 102 -29.11 -13.50 -20.40
CA LEU A 102 -30.57 -13.43 -20.32
C LEU A 102 -31.09 -14.01 -18.99
N GLN A 103 -30.57 -15.18 -18.59
CA GLN A 103 -30.92 -15.81 -17.32
C GLN A 103 -30.48 -14.95 -16.12
N ALA A 104 -29.26 -14.40 -16.15
CA ALA A 104 -28.77 -13.51 -15.12
C ALA A 104 -29.65 -12.26 -14.97
N ALA A 105 -30.05 -11.63 -16.09
CA ALA A 105 -30.94 -10.47 -16.08
C ALA A 105 -32.30 -10.80 -15.45
N HIS A 106 -32.88 -11.96 -15.80
CA HIS A 106 -34.11 -12.45 -15.21
C HIS A 106 -34.01 -12.58 -13.68
N ASN A 107 -32.95 -13.21 -13.17
CA ASN A 107 -32.75 -13.41 -11.73
C ASN A 107 -32.59 -12.08 -10.96
N LEU A 108 -31.92 -11.08 -11.55
CA LEU A 108 -31.78 -9.76 -10.96
C LEU A 108 -33.12 -9.02 -10.89
N VAL A 109 -33.89 -9.04 -11.99
CA VAL A 109 -35.21 -8.40 -12.08
C VAL A 109 -36.21 -9.01 -11.10
N GLN A 110 -36.20 -10.33 -10.91
CA GLN A 110 -37.05 -11.01 -9.92
C GLN A 110 -36.88 -10.46 -8.49
N ARG A 111 -35.71 -9.91 -8.19
CA ARG A 111 -35.37 -9.33 -6.87
C ARG A 111 -35.34 -7.80 -6.88
N GLY A 112 -35.70 -7.17 -8.00
CA GLY A 112 -35.68 -5.72 -8.18
C GLY A 112 -34.28 -5.10 -8.14
N ILE A 113 -33.24 -5.88 -8.50
CA ILE A 113 -31.84 -5.45 -8.47
C ILE A 113 -31.49 -4.77 -9.80
N THR A 114 -31.15 -3.48 -9.73
CA THR A 114 -30.65 -2.69 -10.88
C THR A 114 -29.33 -1.98 -10.60
N ASN A 115 -28.76 -2.16 -9.41
CA ASN A 115 -27.48 -1.56 -9.02
C ASN A 115 -26.50 -2.69 -8.75
N LEU A 116 -25.43 -2.78 -9.53
CA LEU A 116 -24.48 -3.88 -9.47
C LEU A 116 -23.08 -3.35 -9.14
N CYS A 117 -22.52 -3.84 -8.03
CA CYS A 117 -21.13 -3.63 -7.66
C CYS A 117 -20.33 -4.88 -8.02
N VAL A 118 -19.42 -4.76 -8.99
CA VAL A 118 -18.58 -5.86 -9.46
C VAL A 118 -17.16 -5.70 -8.94
N ILE A 119 -16.73 -6.60 -8.07
CA ILE A 119 -15.36 -6.63 -7.54
C ILE A 119 -14.57 -7.71 -8.29
N GLY A 120 -13.55 -7.34 -9.05
CA GLY A 120 -12.76 -8.31 -9.81
C GLY A 120 -11.66 -7.69 -10.66
N GLY A 121 -11.02 -8.52 -11.48
CA GLY A 121 -10.02 -8.08 -12.45
C GLY A 121 -10.61 -7.61 -13.78
N ASP A 122 -9.72 -7.31 -14.73
CA ASP A 122 -10.05 -6.79 -16.08
C ASP A 122 -11.15 -7.56 -16.80
N GLY A 123 -11.03 -8.90 -16.88
CA GLY A 123 -12.02 -9.74 -17.55
C GLY A 123 -13.42 -9.71 -16.90
N SER A 124 -13.49 -9.56 -15.57
CA SER A 124 -14.76 -9.43 -14.86
C SER A 124 -15.44 -8.10 -15.17
N LEU A 125 -14.66 -7.02 -15.19
CA LEU A 125 -15.16 -5.67 -15.46
C LEU A 125 -15.55 -5.49 -16.93
N THR A 126 -14.81 -6.10 -17.87
CA THR A 126 -15.19 -6.17 -19.28
C THR A 126 -16.55 -6.86 -19.47
N GLY A 127 -16.77 -7.99 -18.79
CA GLY A 127 -18.06 -8.69 -18.81
C GLY A 127 -19.21 -7.86 -18.23
N ALA A 128 -18.93 -7.08 -17.19
CA ALA A 128 -19.92 -6.17 -16.59
C ALA A 128 -20.35 -5.09 -17.59
N ASN A 129 -19.40 -4.48 -18.31
CA ASN A 129 -19.74 -3.47 -19.31
C ASN A 129 -20.61 -4.04 -20.44
N LEU A 130 -20.24 -5.20 -20.99
CA LEU A 130 -21.03 -5.86 -22.04
C LEU A 130 -22.46 -6.14 -21.56
N PHE A 131 -22.61 -6.61 -20.33
CA PHE A 131 -23.92 -6.89 -19.74
C PHE A 131 -24.80 -5.63 -19.63
N ARG A 132 -24.20 -4.48 -19.31
CA ARG A 132 -24.90 -3.19 -19.30
C ARG A 132 -25.36 -2.75 -20.68
N GLU A 133 -24.53 -2.92 -21.70
CA GLU A 133 -24.85 -2.55 -23.08
C GLU A 133 -25.99 -3.39 -23.64
N GLU A 134 -26.04 -4.68 -23.30
CA GLU A 134 -27.08 -5.60 -23.76
C GLU A 134 -28.37 -5.53 -22.91
N TRP A 135 -28.34 -4.88 -21.74
CA TRP A 135 -29.41 -4.90 -20.73
C TRP A 135 -30.81 -4.64 -21.29
N SER A 136 -30.98 -3.54 -22.05
CA SER A 136 -32.29 -3.16 -22.61
C SER A 136 -32.80 -4.17 -23.66
N GLY A 137 -31.90 -4.86 -24.36
CA GLY A 137 -32.25 -5.94 -25.28
C GLY A 137 -32.69 -7.19 -24.53
N LEU A 138 -31.98 -7.55 -23.47
CA LEU A 138 -32.31 -8.70 -22.61
C LEU A 138 -33.69 -8.54 -21.97
N LEU A 139 -34.02 -7.35 -21.45
CA LEU A 139 -35.35 -7.09 -20.87
C LEU A 139 -36.49 -7.25 -21.87
N LYS A 140 -36.32 -6.79 -23.11
CA LYS A 140 -37.33 -6.95 -24.17
C LYS A 140 -37.56 -8.43 -24.48
N GLU A 141 -36.48 -9.19 -24.60
CA GLU A 141 -36.57 -10.62 -24.87
C GLU A 141 -37.24 -11.39 -23.71
N LEU A 142 -37.00 -10.99 -22.45
CA LEU A 142 -37.67 -11.58 -21.29
C LEU A 142 -39.18 -11.33 -21.30
N VAL A 143 -39.63 -10.15 -21.75
CA VAL A 143 -41.06 -9.86 -21.94
C VAL A 143 -41.64 -10.69 -23.10
N GLU A 144 -40.95 -10.77 -24.23
CA GLU A 144 -41.40 -11.56 -25.38
C GLU A 144 -41.56 -13.05 -25.03
N LYS A 145 -40.69 -13.57 -24.15
CA LYS A 145 -40.78 -14.94 -23.61
C LYS A 145 -41.82 -15.10 -22.49
N GLY A 146 -42.46 -14.02 -22.04
CA GLY A 146 -43.44 -14.04 -20.95
C GLY A 146 -42.85 -14.35 -19.58
N LEU A 147 -41.54 -14.11 -19.38
CA LEU A 147 -40.85 -14.39 -18.11
C LEU A 147 -40.95 -13.21 -17.13
N ILE A 148 -41.13 -11.99 -17.64
CA ILE A 148 -41.34 -10.78 -16.84
C ILE A 148 -42.50 -9.97 -17.41
N GLU A 149 -43.14 -9.17 -16.55
CA GLU A 149 -44.24 -8.27 -16.93
C GLU A 149 -43.73 -7.09 -17.77
N ALA A 150 -44.61 -6.51 -18.60
CA ALA A 150 -44.26 -5.40 -19.48
C ALA A 150 -43.85 -4.12 -18.73
N ASP A 151 -44.40 -3.89 -17.53
CA ASP A 151 -44.07 -2.75 -16.67
C ASP A 151 -42.64 -2.84 -16.08
N ALA A 152 -42.10 -4.06 -15.95
CA ALA A 152 -40.76 -4.32 -15.44
C ALA A 152 -39.69 -3.71 -16.36
N VAL A 153 -39.95 -3.60 -17.65
CA VAL A 153 -39.01 -2.99 -18.62
C VAL A 153 -38.83 -1.51 -18.33
N GLU A 154 -39.90 -0.79 -17.99
CA GLU A 154 -39.81 0.63 -17.64
C GLU A 154 -39.22 0.82 -16.24
N ARG A 155 -39.64 -0.01 -15.28
CA ARG A 155 -39.19 0.09 -13.88
C ARG A 155 -37.71 -0.23 -13.71
N TYR A 156 -37.17 -1.14 -14.52
CA TYR A 156 -35.79 -1.62 -14.44
C TYR A 156 -34.97 -1.29 -15.70
N ALA A 157 -35.38 -0.27 -16.46
CA ALA A 157 -34.80 0.09 -17.75
C ALA A 157 -33.28 0.35 -17.71
N ALA A 158 -32.77 0.87 -16.60
CA ALA A 158 -31.36 1.22 -16.43
C ALA A 158 -30.66 0.27 -15.46
N LEU A 159 -29.57 -0.35 -15.93
CA LEU A 159 -28.63 -1.08 -15.08
C LEU A 159 -27.44 -0.18 -14.72
N HIS A 160 -27.31 0.13 -13.43
CA HIS A 160 -26.20 0.90 -12.90
C HIS A 160 -25.09 -0.06 -12.47
N ILE A 161 -23.89 0.13 -13.02
CA ILE A 161 -22.73 -0.71 -12.72
C ILE A 161 -21.60 0.16 -12.21
N VAL A 162 -21.03 -0.27 -11.07
CA VAL A 162 -19.77 0.25 -10.56
C VAL A 162 -18.79 -0.90 -10.36
N GLY A 163 -17.60 -0.73 -10.93
CA GLY A 163 -16.50 -1.68 -10.81
C GLY A 163 -15.53 -1.32 -9.68
N MET A 164 -14.97 -2.34 -9.03
CA MET A 164 -13.81 -2.21 -8.15
C MET A 164 -12.76 -3.23 -8.57
N VAL A 165 -11.50 -2.80 -8.62
CA VAL A 165 -10.43 -3.66 -9.11
C VAL A 165 -9.84 -4.50 -7.99
N GLY A 166 -10.23 -5.77 -7.94
CA GLY A 166 -9.66 -6.80 -7.08
C GLY A 166 -8.67 -7.67 -7.86
N SER A 167 -7.38 -7.36 -7.76
CA SER A 167 -6.30 -8.05 -8.48
C SER A 167 -4.99 -7.88 -7.71
N ILE A 168 -4.19 -8.93 -7.63
CA ILE A 168 -2.85 -8.85 -7.04
C ILE A 168 -1.82 -8.26 -8.03
N ASP A 169 -2.10 -8.36 -9.33
CA ASP A 169 -1.12 -8.11 -10.39
C ASP A 169 -0.91 -6.61 -10.68
N ASN A 170 -1.77 -5.74 -10.15
CA ASN A 170 -1.82 -4.29 -10.47
C ASN A 170 -1.83 -4.03 -11.98
N ASP A 171 -2.63 -4.80 -12.69
CA ASP A 171 -2.67 -4.90 -14.15
C ASP A 171 -3.67 -3.94 -14.80
N PHE A 172 -4.61 -3.39 -14.03
CA PHE A 172 -5.67 -2.49 -14.52
C PHE A 172 -5.16 -1.05 -14.66
N CYS A 173 -5.29 -0.48 -15.86
CA CYS A 173 -4.91 0.90 -16.10
C CYS A 173 -5.93 1.88 -15.51
N GLY A 174 -5.44 3.04 -15.03
CA GLY A 174 -6.27 4.08 -14.40
C GLY A 174 -6.32 4.02 -12.87
N THR A 175 -5.72 3.01 -12.23
CA THR A 175 -5.52 3.00 -10.78
C THR A 175 -4.05 2.96 -10.41
N ASP A 176 -3.68 3.69 -9.36
CA ASP A 176 -2.31 3.64 -8.81
C ASP A 176 -2.04 2.28 -8.15
N MET A 177 -3.06 1.69 -7.53
CA MET A 177 -3.01 0.40 -6.81
C MET A 177 -4.35 -0.35 -6.93
N THR A 178 -4.28 -1.66 -7.16
CA THR A 178 -5.43 -2.58 -7.08
C THR A 178 -5.53 -3.23 -5.71
N ILE A 179 -6.74 -3.63 -5.32
CA ILE A 179 -6.98 -4.33 -4.05
C ILE A 179 -6.31 -5.71 -4.10
N GLY A 180 -5.36 -5.93 -3.19
CA GLY A 180 -4.64 -7.19 -2.96
C GLY A 180 -3.17 -7.16 -3.36
N THR A 181 -2.72 -6.16 -4.12
CA THR A 181 -1.32 -6.07 -4.55
C THR A 181 -0.36 -5.89 -3.36
N ASP A 182 -0.71 -5.05 -2.39
CA ASP A 182 0.16 -4.83 -1.23
C ASP A 182 0.23 -6.08 -0.34
N SER A 183 -0.89 -6.78 -0.16
CA SER A 183 -0.96 -8.06 0.55
C SER A 183 -0.14 -9.16 -0.14
N ALA A 184 -0.24 -9.28 -1.46
CA ALA A 184 0.57 -10.21 -2.23
C ALA A 184 2.06 -9.89 -2.10
N LEU A 185 2.42 -8.61 -2.16
CA LEU A 185 3.79 -8.15 -1.94
C LEU A 185 4.30 -8.49 -0.53
N HIS A 186 3.47 -8.40 0.51
CA HIS A 186 3.82 -8.89 1.84
C HIS A 186 4.19 -10.37 1.82
N ARG A 187 3.38 -11.23 1.17
CA ARG A 187 3.67 -12.66 1.04
C ARG A 187 4.99 -12.92 0.31
N ILE A 188 5.26 -12.18 -0.77
CA ILE A 188 6.51 -12.31 -1.52
C ILE A 188 7.71 -11.96 -0.63
N ILE A 189 7.64 -10.83 0.06
CA ILE A 189 8.75 -10.34 0.89
C ILE A 189 8.97 -11.22 2.13
N GLU A 190 7.93 -11.77 2.75
CA GLU A 190 8.08 -12.76 3.82
C GLU A 190 8.86 -13.99 3.37
N VAL A 191 8.54 -14.53 2.18
CA VAL A 191 9.26 -15.67 1.60
C VAL A 191 10.69 -15.29 1.26
N VAL A 192 10.91 -14.12 0.67
CA VAL A 192 12.26 -13.62 0.33
C VAL A 192 13.11 -13.49 1.59
N ASP A 193 12.60 -12.81 2.63
CA ASP A 193 13.32 -12.59 3.88
C ASP A 193 13.64 -13.93 4.58
N ALA A 194 12.70 -14.89 4.56
CA ALA A 194 12.93 -16.23 5.09
C ALA A 194 14.05 -16.95 4.32
N ILE A 195 14.05 -16.88 2.99
CA ILE A 195 15.06 -17.51 2.13
C ILE A 195 16.43 -16.85 2.31
N MET A 196 16.50 -15.52 2.48
CA MET A 196 17.75 -14.77 2.59
C MET A 196 18.68 -15.34 3.67
N THR A 197 18.14 -15.76 4.82
CA THR A 197 18.92 -16.34 5.93
C THR A 197 19.64 -17.64 5.52
N THR A 198 18.95 -18.51 4.79
CA THR A 198 19.51 -19.77 4.28
C THR A 198 20.49 -19.52 3.12
N ALA A 199 20.21 -18.52 2.29
CA ALA A 199 21.06 -18.15 1.16
C ALA A 199 22.41 -17.62 1.62
N GLN A 200 22.43 -16.75 2.64
CA GLN A 200 23.67 -16.22 3.26
C GLN A 200 24.54 -17.31 3.87
N SER A 201 23.91 -18.31 4.48
CA SER A 201 24.60 -19.42 5.15
C SER A 201 25.39 -20.27 4.14
N HIS A 202 24.83 -20.55 2.97
CA HIS A 202 25.41 -21.45 1.97
C HIS A 202 26.01 -20.77 0.73
N GLN A 203 26.02 -19.44 0.66
CA GLN A 203 26.45 -18.70 -0.52
C GLN A 203 25.68 -19.06 -1.80
N ARG A 204 24.36 -19.15 -1.68
CA ARG A 204 23.47 -19.58 -2.76
C ARG A 204 22.90 -18.42 -3.57
N THR A 205 22.62 -18.72 -4.82
CA THR A 205 21.76 -17.90 -5.68
C THR A 205 20.34 -18.44 -5.63
N PHE A 206 19.35 -17.57 -5.45
CA PHE A 206 17.95 -17.92 -5.53
C PHE A 206 17.28 -17.22 -6.71
N VAL A 207 16.58 -18.00 -7.51
CA VAL A 207 15.68 -17.52 -8.56
C VAL A 207 14.26 -17.70 -8.04
N LEU A 208 13.56 -16.59 -7.82
CA LEU A 208 12.21 -16.57 -7.26
C LEU A 208 11.22 -16.20 -8.36
N GLU A 209 10.27 -17.08 -8.62
CA GLU A 209 9.21 -16.85 -9.61
C GLU A 209 7.96 -16.30 -8.91
N VAL A 210 7.53 -15.12 -9.35
CA VAL A 210 6.36 -14.39 -8.80
C VAL A 210 5.24 -14.31 -9.83
N MET A 211 4.01 -14.18 -9.34
CA MET A 211 2.83 -14.00 -10.20
C MET A 211 2.87 -12.66 -10.91
N GLY A 212 2.10 -12.56 -12.00
CA GLY A 212 2.11 -11.42 -12.90
C GLY A 212 2.13 -11.87 -14.35
N ARG A 213 1.05 -12.52 -14.80
CA ARG A 213 1.00 -13.22 -16.10
C ARG A 213 1.38 -12.30 -17.28
N HIS A 214 0.86 -11.09 -17.28
CA HIS A 214 1.13 -10.06 -18.30
C HIS A 214 1.57 -8.74 -17.68
N CYS A 215 1.81 -8.73 -16.37
CA CYS A 215 2.17 -7.53 -15.62
C CYS A 215 3.39 -7.79 -14.73
N GLY A 216 4.44 -7.01 -14.90
CA GLY A 216 5.67 -7.11 -14.12
C GLY A 216 5.67 -6.33 -12.81
N TYR A 217 4.54 -5.72 -12.41
CA TYR A 217 4.49 -4.82 -11.24
C TYR A 217 4.92 -5.54 -9.95
N LEU A 218 4.35 -6.70 -9.66
CA LEU A 218 4.72 -7.49 -8.48
C LEU A 218 6.22 -7.84 -8.47
N ALA A 219 6.77 -8.29 -9.60
CA ALA A 219 8.19 -8.60 -9.73
C ALA A 219 9.08 -7.38 -9.51
N LEU A 220 8.75 -6.25 -10.14
CA LEU A 220 9.51 -5.01 -10.05
C LEU A 220 9.51 -4.45 -8.63
N VAL A 221 8.34 -4.38 -8.00
CA VAL A 221 8.19 -3.83 -6.66
C VAL A 221 8.77 -4.77 -5.60
N SER A 222 8.69 -6.08 -5.80
CA SER A 222 9.38 -7.07 -4.96
C SER A 222 10.89 -6.93 -5.07
N ALA A 223 11.41 -6.80 -6.29
CA ALA A 223 12.84 -6.60 -6.54
C ALA A 223 13.38 -5.32 -5.87
N LEU A 224 12.59 -4.24 -5.87
CA LEU A 224 12.94 -3.01 -5.17
C LEU A 224 12.93 -3.21 -3.63
N ALA A 225 11.89 -3.86 -3.10
CA ALA A 225 11.70 -4.07 -1.66
C ALA A 225 12.69 -5.07 -1.04
N CYS A 226 13.21 -6.04 -1.78
CA CYS A 226 14.27 -6.92 -1.28
C CYS A 226 15.68 -6.48 -1.71
N GLY A 227 15.79 -5.51 -2.62
CA GLY A 227 17.06 -5.10 -3.20
C GLY A 227 17.70 -6.17 -4.06
N ALA A 228 16.89 -6.84 -4.90
CA ALA A 228 17.31 -7.92 -5.78
C ALA A 228 18.47 -7.53 -6.71
N ASP A 229 19.27 -8.53 -7.09
CA ASP A 229 20.38 -8.36 -8.02
C ASP A 229 19.91 -8.28 -9.47
N TRP A 230 18.84 -8.99 -9.82
CA TRP A 230 18.25 -8.92 -11.15
C TRP A 230 16.73 -9.10 -11.11
N VAL A 231 16.03 -8.48 -12.05
CA VAL A 231 14.59 -8.63 -12.22
C VAL A 231 14.29 -8.81 -13.70
N LEU A 232 13.37 -9.72 -14.01
CA LEU A 232 12.86 -9.97 -15.35
C LEU A 232 11.35 -9.72 -15.35
N ILE A 233 10.91 -8.85 -16.27
CA ILE A 233 9.51 -8.41 -16.40
C ILE A 233 9.10 -8.32 -17.88
N PRO A 234 7.82 -8.58 -18.22
CA PRO A 234 7.33 -8.51 -19.60
C PRO A 234 7.39 -7.11 -20.21
N GLU A 235 7.15 -6.05 -19.43
CA GLU A 235 7.14 -4.67 -19.94
C GLU A 235 8.54 -4.15 -20.30
N MET A 236 9.59 -4.80 -19.79
CA MET A 236 10.96 -4.46 -20.12
C MET A 236 11.79 -5.74 -20.30
N PRO A 237 11.61 -6.42 -21.45
CA PRO A 237 12.42 -7.58 -21.78
C PRO A 237 13.91 -7.21 -21.79
N PRO A 238 14.78 -8.11 -21.31
CA PRO A 238 16.20 -7.85 -21.30
C PRO A 238 16.75 -7.73 -22.73
N GLU A 239 17.79 -6.92 -22.90
CA GLU A 239 18.44 -6.76 -24.21
C GLU A 239 19.29 -7.98 -24.57
N ASP A 240 19.62 -8.15 -25.85
CA ASP A 240 20.51 -9.21 -26.29
C ASP A 240 21.87 -9.15 -25.54
N GLY A 241 22.37 -10.31 -25.15
CA GLY A 241 23.58 -10.44 -24.31
C GLY A 241 23.34 -10.14 -22.82
N TRP A 242 22.08 -10.06 -22.37
CA TRP A 242 21.77 -9.91 -20.95
C TRP A 242 22.27 -11.07 -20.10
N GLU A 243 22.40 -12.27 -20.66
CA GLU A 243 22.87 -13.45 -19.96
C GLU A 243 24.28 -13.22 -19.40
N GLU A 244 25.16 -12.68 -20.24
CA GLU A 244 26.52 -12.32 -19.86
C GLU A 244 26.53 -11.14 -18.88
N LYS A 245 25.74 -10.08 -19.15
CA LYS A 245 25.64 -8.90 -18.26
C LYS A 245 25.16 -9.30 -16.86
N MET A 246 24.18 -10.21 -16.78
CA MET A 246 23.68 -10.74 -15.52
C MET A 246 24.78 -11.53 -14.83
N CYS A 247 25.44 -12.47 -15.52
CA CYS A 247 26.50 -13.28 -14.92
C CYS A 247 27.66 -12.43 -14.39
N GLN A 248 28.10 -11.41 -15.16
CA GLN A 248 29.12 -10.45 -14.74
C GLN A 248 28.70 -9.71 -13.46
N LYS A 249 27.44 -9.26 -13.40
CA LYS A 249 26.93 -8.57 -12.20
C LYS A 249 26.92 -9.49 -10.98
N LEU A 250 26.41 -10.72 -11.10
CA LEU A 250 26.36 -11.68 -10.00
C LEU A 250 27.77 -11.99 -9.47
N SER A 251 28.72 -12.21 -10.38
CA SER A 251 30.14 -12.41 -10.05
C SER A 251 30.73 -11.19 -9.32
N ALA A 252 30.47 -9.98 -9.83
CA ALA A 252 30.94 -8.74 -9.22
C ALA A 252 30.31 -8.47 -7.84
N THR A 253 29.04 -8.82 -7.64
CA THR A 253 28.37 -8.71 -6.34
C THR A 253 29.01 -9.64 -5.31
N ARG A 254 29.40 -10.85 -5.74
CA ARG A 254 30.04 -11.85 -4.87
C ARG A 254 31.49 -11.52 -4.56
N SER A 255 32.25 -11.00 -5.52
CA SER A 255 33.63 -10.54 -5.28
C SER A 255 33.70 -9.35 -4.31
N ARG A 256 32.61 -8.56 -4.19
CA ARG A 256 32.46 -7.48 -3.20
C ARG A 256 32.07 -7.98 -1.80
N GLY A 257 32.03 -9.29 -1.57
CA GLY A 257 31.77 -9.89 -0.25
C GLY A 257 30.30 -10.22 0.01
N THR A 258 29.39 -10.04 -0.96
CA THR A 258 27.99 -10.45 -0.80
C THR A 258 27.90 -11.97 -0.81
N ARG A 259 27.23 -12.54 0.20
CA ARG A 259 27.10 -13.98 0.39
C ARG A 259 25.83 -14.58 -0.22
N LEU A 260 25.08 -13.87 -1.04
CA LEU A 260 23.87 -14.39 -1.66
C LEU A 260 23.59 -13.63 -2.95
N ASN A 261 22.79 -14.23 -3.82
CA ASN A 261 22.19 -13.50 -4.93
C ASN A 261 20.69 -13.79 -5.03
N ILE A 262 19.88 -12.76 -5.33
CA ILE A 262 18.43 -12.89 -5.52
C ILE A 262 18.07 -12.39 -6.92
N ILE A 263 17.41 -13.24 -7.68
CA ILE A 263 16.87 -12.94 -9.00
C ILE A 263 15.35 -13.11 -8.92
N ILE A 264 14.59 -12.07 -9.27
CA ILE A 264 13.13 -12.12 -9.32
C ILE A 264 12.69 -12.27 -10.78
N VAL A 265 11.82 -13.23 -11.05
CA VAL A 265 11.31 -13.54 -12.40
C VAL A 265 9.78 -13.48 -12.36
N ALA A 266 9.17 -12.60 -13.17
CA ALA A 266 7.73 -12.62 -13.35
C ALA A 266 7.31 -13.86 -14.15
N GLU A 267 6.15 -14.45 -13.85
CA GLU A 267 5.53 -15.56 -14.61
C GLU A 267 5.50 -15.26 -16.12
N GLY A 268 5.17 -14.02 -16.47
CA GLY A 268 5.10 -13.53 -17.85
C GLY A 268 6.42 -13.08 -18.48
N SER A 269 7.58 -13.43 -17.92
CA SER A 269 8.87 -12.91 -18.43
C SER A 269 9.17 -13.38 -19.86
N LEU A 270 9.50 -12.44 -20.74
CA LEU A 270 9.83 -12.68 -22.15
C LEU A 270 11.16 -12.02 -22.52
N ASP A 271 11.83 -12.53 -23.55
CA ASP A 271 12.91 -11.81 -24.24
C ASP A 271 12.36 -10.86 -25.32
N ARG A 272 13.23 -10.06 -25.96
CA ARG A 272 12.84 -9.13 -27.04
C ARG A 272 12.31 -9.83 -28.30
N HIS A 273 12.54 -11.13 -28.44
CA HIS A 273 12.05 -11.94 -29.55
C HIS A 273 10.69 -12.59 -29.25
N GLY A 274 10.19 -12.49 -28.02
CA GLY A 274 8.92 -13.08 -27.57
C GLY A 274 9.07 -14.51 -27.04
N LYS A 275 10.31 -14.96 -26.77
CA LYS A 275 10.55 -16.28 -26.17
C LYS A 275 10.40 -16.17 -24.64
N PRO A 276 9.68 -17.11 -24.00
CA PRO A 276 9.57 -17.15 -22.55
C PRO A 276 10.92 -17.34 -21.85
N ILE A 277 11.18 -16.54 -20.81
CA ILE A 277 12.34 -16.67 -19.93
C ILE A 277 11.87 -17.35 -18.64
N THR A 278 12.09 -18.65 -18.53
CA THR A 278 11.67 -19.43 -17.35
C THR A 278 12.67 -19.33 -16.20
N SER A 279 12.19 -19.50 -14.96
CA SER A 279 13.05 -19.58 -13.77
C SER A 279 14.08 -20.72 -13.85
N SER A 280 13.72 -21.84 -14.49
CA SER A 280 14.64 -22.96 -14.76
C SER A 280 15.76 -22.58 -15.73
N PHE A 281 15.45 -21.84 -16.81
CA PHE A 281 16.45 -21.36 -17.75
C PHE A 281 17.46 -20.43 -17.07
N VAL A 282 16.99 -19.49 -16.24
CA VAL A 282 17.84 -18.59 -15.46
C VAL A 282 18.74 -19.36 -14.50
N LYS A 283 18.21 -20.39 -13.82
CA LYS A 283 19.02 -21.26 -12.96
C LYS A 283 20.12 -21.96 -13.75
N ASP A 284 19.78 -22.62 -14.85
CA ASP A 284 20.75 -23.39 -15.63
C ASP A 284 21.84 -22.49 -16.22
N LEU A 285 21.48 -21.26 -16.62
CA LEU A 285 22.42 -20.24 -17.05
C LEU A 285 23.42 -19.90 -15.94
N VAL A 286 22.96 -19.61 -14.72
CA VAL A 286 23.84 -19.28 -13.58
C VAL A 286 24.73 -20.46 -13.22
N VAL A 287 24.19 -21.68 -13.19
CA VAL A 287 24.97 -22.91 -12.88
C VAL A 287 26.05 -23.14 -13.94
N LYS A 288 25.71 -23.05 -15.23
CA LYS A 288 26.64 -23.34 -16.33
C LYS A 288 27.75 -22.30 -16.46
N HIS A 289 27.43 -21.02 -16.31
CA HIS A 289 28.41 -19.94 -16.54
C HIS A 289 29.22 -19.56 -15.29
N LEU A 290 28.62 -19.65 -14.10
CA LEU A 290 29.27 -19.19 -12.85
C LEU A 290 29.58 -20.32 -11.86
N GLY A 291 28.98 -21.51 -12.03
CA GLY A 291 29.16 -22.62 -11.09
C GLY A 291 28.55 -22.38 -9.70
N PHE A 292 27.64 -21.41 -9.54
CA PHE A 292 27.02 -21.10 -8.25
C PHE A 292 25.93 -22.13 -7.91
N ASP A 293 25.87 -22.58 -6.65
CA ASP A 293 24.73 -23.38 -6.14
C ASP A 293 23.46 -22.53 -6.22
N THR A 294 22.59 -22.89 -7.16
CA THR A 294 21.42 -22.10 -7.55
C THR A 294 20.13 -22.89 -7.35
N ARG A 295 19.17 -22.27 -6.67
CA ARG A 295 17.86 -22.86 -6.36
C ARG A 295 16.74 -22.01 -6.96
N VAL A 296 15.67 -22.69 -7.35
CA VAL A 296 14.45 -22.08 -7.85
C VAL A 296 13.36 -22.25 -6.81
N THR A 297 12.59 -21.19 -6.56
CA THR A 297 11.38 -21.25 -5.75
C THR A 297 10.26 -20.58 -6.50
N ILE A 298 9.23 -21.36 -6.84
CA ILE A 298 8.01 -20.86 -7.46
C ILE A 298 7.03 -20.60 -6.32
N LEU A 299 6.73 -19.33 -6.03
CA LEU A 299 5.88 -18.98 -4.89
C LEU A 299 4.43 -19.43 -5.09
N GLY A 300 3.95 -19.43 -6.34
CA GLY A 300 2.61 -19.85 -6.69
C GLY A 300 1.53 -19.11 -5.90
N HIS A 301 0.50 -19.85 -5.48
CA HIS A 301 -0.72 -19.30 -4.88
C HIS A 301 -0.56 -18.78 -3.44
N VAL A 302 0.61 -18.95 -2.81
CA VAL A 302 0.90 -18.28 -1.52
C VAL A 302 0.69 -16.77 -1.63
N GLN A 303 0.93 -16.20 -2.81
CA GLN A 303 0.75 -14.78 -3.13
C GLN A 303 -0.71 -14.31 -3.11
N ARG A 304 -1.69 -15.21 -3.27
CA ARG A 304 -3.13 -14.91 -3.19
C ARG A 304 -3.72 -15.18 -1.80
N GLY A 305 -3.01 -15.99 -1.00
CA GLY A 305 -3.42 -16.39 0.34
C GLY A 305 -2.98 -15.42 1.43
N GLY A 306 -3.32 -15.78 2.66
CA GLY A 306 -3.00 -14.98 3.84
C GLY A 306 -4.01 -13.87 4.12
N THR A 307 -3.73 -13.11 5.16
CA THR A 307 -4.58 -12.02 5.65
C THR A 307 -4.32 -10.73 4.88
N PRO A 308 -5.35 -9.91 4.58
CA PRO A 308 -5.15 -8.62 3.92
C PRO A 308 -4.31 -7.67 4.79
N SER A 309 -3.35 -6.98 4.17
CA SER A 309 -2.53 -5.93 4.82
C SER A 309 -3.40 -4.76 5.27
N ALA A 310 -2.86 -3.92 6.17
CA ALA A 310 -3.57 -2.71 6.59
C ALA A 310 -3.97 -1.85 5.38
N PHE A 311 -3.04 -1.66 4.43
CA PHE A 311 -3.27 -0.90 3.21
C PHE A 311 -4.46 -1.43 2.40
N ASP A 312 -4.51 -2.73 2.09
CA ASP A 312 -5.59 -3.31 1.28
C ASP A 312 -6.94 -3.26 2.00
N ARG A 313 -6.98 -3.41 3.33
CA ARG A 313 -8.23 -3.24 4.10
C ARG A 313 -8.77 -1.83 4.01
N ILE A 314 -7.90 -0.83 4.14
CA ILE A 314 -8.27 0.59 4.08
C ILE A 314 -8.68 0.95 2.66
N LEU A 315 -7.89 0.55 1.66
CA LEU A 315 -8.17 0.78 0.24
C LEU A 315 -9.53 0.22 -0.14
N ALA A 316 -9.75 -1.07 0.11
CA ALA A 316 -10.99 -1.75 -0.20
C ALA A 316 -12.19 -1.15 0.55
N SER A 317 -12.01 -0.75 1.82
CA SER A 317 -13.07 -0.11 2.59
C SER A 317 -13.46 1.26 2.02
N ARG A 318 -12.48 2.09 1.68
CA ARG A 318 -12.71 3.41 1.05
C ARG A 318 -13.40 3.26 -0.30
N MET A 319 -12.91 2.35 -1.14
CA MET A 319 -13.47 2.11 -2.46
C MET A 319 -14.89 1.52 -2.40
N GLY A 320 -15.19 0.64 -1.44
CA GLY A 320 -16.52 0.07 -1.28
C GLY A 320 -17.57 1.10 -0.85
N VAL A 321 -17.20 2.06 0.01
CA VAL A 321 -18.07 3.20 0.35
C VAL A 321 -18.31 4.07 -0.88
N GLU A 322 -17.24 4.44 -1.58
CA GLU A 322 -17.33 5.27 -2.79
C GLU A 322 -18.14 4.58 -3.91
N ALA A 323 -18.07 3.26 -4.01
CA ALA A 323 -18.84 2.50 -5.00
C ALA A 323 -20.36 2.60 -4.76
N VAL A 324 -20.78 2.56 -3.49
CA VAL A 324 -22.20 2.75 -3.13
C VAL A 324 -22.64 4.18 -3.42
N LEU A 325 -21.82 5.17 -3.08
CA LEU A 325 -22.11 6.57 -3.40
C LEU A 325 -22.26 6.77 -4.92
N ALA A 326 -21.32 6.22 -5.70
CA ALA A 326 -21.39 6.25 -7.16
C ALA A 326 -22.67 5.61 -7.70
N LEU A 327 -23.07 4.43 -7.21
CA LEU A 327 -24.32 3.76 -7.62
C LEU A 327 -25.57 4.59 -7.28
N LEU A 328 -25.56 5.33 -6.18
CA LEU A 328 -26.70 6.15 -5.80
C LEU A 328 -26.81 7.44 -6.62
N GLU A 329 -25.67 8.00 -7.03
CA GLU A 329 -25.57 9.22 -7.82
C GLU A 329 -25.73 8.98 -9.34
N THR A 330 -25.55 7.74 -9.82
CA THR A 330 -25.67 7.43 -11.25
C THR A 330 -27.08 7.64 -11.79
N THR A 331 -27.15 8.23 -12.98
CA THR A 331 -28.36 8.32 -13.82
C THR A 331 -28.29 7.34 -14.99
N ALA A 332 -29.36 7.20 -15.79
CA ALA A 332 -29.37 6.33 -16.96
C ALA A 332 -28.30 6.70 -18.01
N ASP A 333 -27.95 7.99 -18.11
CA ASP A 333 -26.95 8.50 -19.05
C ASP A 333 -25.52 8.40 -18.50
N THR A 334 -25.36 8.10 -17.21
CA THR A 334 -24.03 8.03 -16.60
C THR A 334 -23.30 6.76 -17.07
N PRO A 335 -22.10 6.87 -17.66
CA PRO A 335 -21.32 5.70 -18.05
C PRO A 335 -20.94 4.86 -16.81
N ALA A 336 -20.77 3.55 -17.00
CA ALA A 336 -20.27 2.67 -15.96
C ALA A 336 -18.88 3.16 -15.55
N CYS A 337 -18.65 3.21 -14.24
CA CYS A 337 -17.38 3.69 -13.72
C CYS A 337 -16.66 2.62 -12.91
N VAL A 338 -15.35 2.76 -12.80
CA VAL A 338 -14.50 2.04 -11.86
C VAL A 338 -14.08 2.99 -10.77
N VAL A 339 -14.24 2.55 -9.52
CA VAL A 339 -13.67 3.25 -8.37
C VAL A 339 -12.20 2.90 -8.27
N SER A 340 -11.36 3.93 -8.27
CA SER A 340 -9.92 3.85 -8.40
C SER A 340 -9.22 4.71 -7.33
N LEU A 341 -7.94 4.46 -7.09
CA LEU A 341 -7.08 5.31 -6.27
C LEU A 341 -6.16 6.13 -7.19
N CYS A 342 -6.22 7.45 -7.08
CA CYS A 342 -5.29 8.35 -7.76
C CYS A 342 -4.79 9.39 -6.75
N GLY A 343 -3.47 9.46 -6.54
CA GLY A 343 -2.89 10.45 -5.63
C GLY A 343 -3.40 10.33 -4.18
N ASN A 344 -3.60 9.09 -3.72
CA ASN A 344 -4.18 8.78 -2.40
C ASN A 344 -5.65 9.25 -2.21
N GLN A 345 -6.35 9.61 -3.28
CA GLN A 345 -7.78 9.94 -3.26
C GLN A 345 -8.60 8.94 -4.08
N SER A 346 -9.84 8.70 -3.66
CA SER A 346 -10.78 7.89 -4.43
C SER A 346 -11.32 8.69 -5.60
N VAL A 347 -11.23 8.12 -6.80
CA VAL A 347 -11.72 8.74 -8.04
C VAL A 347 -12.59 7.75 -8.81
N ARG A 348 -13.53 8.28 -9.60
CA ARG A 348 -14.39 7.50 -10.49
C ARG A 348 -13.90 7.69 -11.91
N LEU A 349 -13.57 6.60 -12.59
CA LEU A 349 -13.09 6.63 -13.97
C LEU A 349 -14.05 5.88 -14.90
N PRO A 350 -14.25 6.32 -16.15
CA PRO A 350 -15.04 5.56 -17.11
C PRO A 350 -14.46 4.16 -17.31
N LEU A 351 -15.27 3.14 -17.06
CA LEU A 351 -14.84 1.74 -17.08
C LEU A 351 -14.22 1.35 -18.44
N MET A 352 -14.85 1.78 -19.54
CA MET A 352 -14.42 1.41 -20.88
C MET A 352 -13.08 2.02 -21.28
N GLU A 353 -12.79 3.25 -20.85
CA GLU A 353 -11.50 3.86 -21.10
C GLU A 353 -10.39 3.06 -20.40
N CYS A 354 -10.62 2.66 -19.14
CA CYS A 354 -9.64 1.87 -18.38
C CYS A 354 -9.41 0.47 -18.98
N VAL A 355 -10.47 -0.21 -19.43
CA VAL A 355 -10.35 -1.52 -20.10
C VAL A 355 -9.60 -1.39 -21.43
N GLN A 356 -9.94 -0.39 -22.25
CA GLN A 356 -9.25 -0.14 -23.52
C GLN A 356 -7.76 0.13 -23.32
N MET A 357 -7.41 1.00 -22.37
CA MET A 357 -6.01 1.28 -22.03
C MET A 357 -5.26 0.02 -21.58
N THR A 358 -5.92 -0.86 -20.81
CA THR A 358 -5.32 -2.12 -20.35
C THR A 358 -5.01 -3.05 -21.52
N GLN A 359 -5.92 -3.17 -22.49
CA GLN A 359 -5.73 -3.94 -23.72
C GLN A 359 -4.64 -3.34 -24.62
N GLU A 360 -4.53 -2.01 -24.66
CA GLU A 360 -3.46 -1.32 -25.39
C GLU A 360 -2.07 -1.66 -24.87
N VAL A 361 -1.90 -1.90 -23.55
CA VAL A 361 -0.61 -2.35 -23.00
C VAL A 361 -0.22 -3.70 -23.58
N GLN A 362 -1.15 -4.66 -23.63
CA GLN A 362 -0.89 -5.98 -24.19
C GLN A 362 -0.55 -5.87 -25.68
N LYS A 363 -1.32 -5.08 -26.43
CA LYS A 363 -1.06 -4.81 -27.85
C LYS A 363 0.31 -4.17 -28.07
N ALA A 364 0.74 -3.25 -27.21
CA ALA A 364 2.06 -2.64 -27.29
C ALA A 364 3.17 -3.68 -27.05
N MET A 365 3.01 -4.57 -26.07
CA MET A 365 3.97 -5.66 -25.81
C MET A 365 4.03 -6.66 -26.98
N ASP A 366 2.89 -7.09 -27.53
CA ASP A 366 2.82 -8.01 -28.67
C ASP A 366 3.49 -7.42 -29.92
N GLN A 367 3.37 -6.12 -30.11
CA GLN A 367 4.01 -5.36 -31.20
C GLN A 367 5.45 -4.93 -30.88
N LYS A 368 6.03 -5.41 -29.77
CA LYS A 368 7.40 -5.10 -29.31
C LYS A 368 7.66 -3.61 -29.04
N ARG A 369 6.60 -2.83 -28.77
CA ARG A 369 6.64 -1.42 -28.37
C ARG A 369 6.76 -1.30 -26.84
N PHE A 370 7.82 -1.84 -26.27
CA PHE A 370 7.98 -1.97 -24.81
C PHE A 370 8.05 -0.64 -24.05
N GLU A 371 8.69 0.39 -24.62
CA GLU A 371 8.73 1.72 -23.99
C GLU A 371 7.34 2.34 -23.85
N GLU A 372 6.46 2.09 -24.81
CA GLU A 372 5.07 2.52 -24.77
C GLU A 372 4.28 1.73 -23.73
N ALA A 373 4.50 0.41 -23.65
CA ALA A 373 3.89 -0.43 -22.61
C ALA A 373 4.23 0.08 -21.18
N VAL A 374 5.49 0.45 -20.93
CA VAL A 374 5.91 1.05 -19.65
C VAL A 374 5.19 2.37 -19.38
N LYS A 375 5.02 3.23 -20.40
CA LYS A 375 4.32 4.51 -20.24
C LYS A 375 2.82 4.31 -19.99
N LEU A 376 2.19 3.36 -20.66
CA LEU A 376 0.77 3.05 -20.50
C LEU A 376 0.46 2.46 -19.11
N ARG A 377 1.39 1.69 -18.51
CA ARG A 377 1.29 1.27 -17.10
C ARG A 377 1.29 2.44 -16.11
N GLY A 378 1.74 3.62 -16.54
CA GLY A 378 1.67 4.86 -15.78
C GLY A 378 2.96 5.25 -15.08
N ARG A 379 2.97 6.49 -14.58
CA ARG A 379 4.16 7.13 -13.99
C ARG A 379 4.70 6.40 -12.77
N SER A 380 3.83 5.76 -11.98
CA SER A 380 4.25 4.99 -10.80
C SER A 380 5.14 3.80 -11.21
N PHE A 381 4.73 3.05 -12.23
CA PHE A 381 5.51 1.93 -12.78
C PHE A 381 6.85 2.40 -13.32
N GLU A 382 6.86 3.45 -14.16
CA GLU A 382 8.08 4.01 -14.74
C GLU A 382 9.07 4.48 -13.65
N ASN A 383 8.57 5.15 -12.61
CA ASN A 383 9.39 5.60 -11.49
C ASN A 383 9.99 4.43 -10.70
N ASN A 384 9.21 3.37 -10.44
CA ASN A 384 9.71 2.16 -9.80
C ASN A 384 10.84 1.53 -10.63
N LEU A 385 10.64 1.43 -11.96
CA LEU A 385 11.61 0.86 -12.89
C LEU A 385 12.91 1.66 -12.94
N ARG A 386 12.81 2.99 -13.06
CA ARG A 386 13.96 3.90 -13.07
C ARG A 386 14.74 3.82 -11.76
N THR A 387 14.03 3.82 -10.62
CA THR A 387 14.65 3.73 -9.29
C THR A 387 15.37 2.39 -9.11
N TYR A 388 14.74 1.29 -9.52
CA TYR A 388 15.37 -0.03 -9.49
C TYR A 388 16.65 -0.05 -10.33
N LYS A 389 16.62 0.47 -11.57
CA LYS A 389 17.80 0.53 -12.43
C LYS A 389 18.97 1.29 -11.78
N LEU A 390 18.69 2.46 -11.21
CA LEU A 390 19.68 3.31 -10.54
C LEU A 390 20.33 2.62 -9.33
N LEU A 391 19.56 1.83 -8.57
CA LEU A 391 20.03 1.20 -7.34
C LEU A 391 20.64 -0.19 -7.55
N ALA A 392 20.22 -0.88 -8.60
CA ALA A 392 20.67 -2.22 -8.90
C ALA A 392 21.91 -2.23 -9.81
N HIS A 393 21.97 -1.36 -10.83
CA HIS A 393 23.07 -1.32 -11.79
C HIS A 393 24.04 -0.18 -11.48
N ARG A 394 25.19 -0.51 -10.89
CA ARG A 394 26.30 0.43 -10.74
C ARG A 394 27.05 0.51 -12.07
N LYS A 395 27.16 1.71 -12.65
CA LYS A 395 28.05 1.96 -13.79
C LYS A 395 29.53 1.80 -13.36
N PRO A 396 30.43 1.39 -14.26
CA PRO A 396 31.86 1.42 -14.00
C PRO A 396 32.33 2.78 -13.49
N GLU A 397 33.36 2.82 -12.65
CA GLU A 397 33.88 4.07 -12.06
C GLU A 397 34.31 5.09 -13.12
N SER A 398 34.79 4.61 -14.28
CA SER A 398 35.15 5.43 -15.44
C SER A 398 33.97 6.13 -16.12
N GLU A 399 32.74 5.65 -15.92
CA GLU A 399 31.51 6.19 -16.52
C GLU A 399 30.68 7.03 -15.54
N LEU A 400 31.08 7.09 -14.27
CA LEU A 400 30.42 7.92 -13.29
C LEU A 400 30.74 9.40 -13.56
N PRO A 401 29.76 10.31 -13.38
CA PRO A 401 30.04 11.72 -13.45
C PRO A 401 31.07 12.09 -12.37
N VAL A 402 32.05 12.93 -12.71
CA VAL A 402 33.01 13.41 -11.71
C VAL A 402 32.36 14.57 -10.95
N SER A 403 32.04 14.33 -9.68
CA SER A 403 31.57 15.36 -8.77
C SER A 403 32.52 15.49 -7.57
N ASN A 404 32.82 16.72 -7.18
CA ASN A 404 33.64 17.02 -6.01
C ASN A 404 32.80 17.34 -4.77
N PHE A 405 31.51 17.01 -4.78
CA PHE A 405 30.61 17.30 -3.66
C PHE A 405 30.60 16.19 -2.63
N ASN A 406 30.65 16.60 -1.35
CA ASN A 406 30.48 15.73 -0.19
C ASN A 406 29.06 15.91 0.35
N VAL A 407 28.28 14.84 0.43
CA VAL A 407 26.90 14.87 0.94
C VAL A 407 26.81 14.00 2.19
N ALA A 408 26.27 14.56 3.28
CA ALA A 408 26.06 13.80 4.52
C ALA A 408 24.62 13.33 4.66
N VAL A 409 24.45 12.09 5.12
CA VAL A 409 23.16 11.46 5.45
C VAL A 409 23.12 11.14 6.94
N LEU A 410 22.00 11.43 7.60
CA LEU A 410 21.80 11.15 9.02
C LEU A 410 20.34 10.87 9.36
N ASN A 411 20.14 10.12 10.44
CA ASN A 411 18.82 9.79 10.96
C ASN A 411 18.53 10.57 12.25
N VAL A 412 17.34 11.18 12.34
CA VAL A 412 16.94 12.04 13.46
C VAL A 412 15.53 11.70 13.94
N GLY A 413 15.33 11.67 15.25
CA GLY A 413 14.07 11.29 15.89
C GLY A 413 14.06 9.85 16.40
N ALA A 414 12.86 9.32 16.66
CA ALA A 414 12.68 7.92 17.06
C ALA A 414 12.92 6.96 15.88
N PRO A 415 13.33 5.70 16.14
CA PRO A 415 13.47 4.70 15.08
C PRO A 415 12.16 4.49 14.31
N ALA A 416 12.25 4.41 12.99
CA ALA A 416 11.14 4.06 12.11
C ALA A 416 11.59 3.00 11.10
N ALA A 417 10.75 1.99 10.90
CA ALA A 417 11.03 0.93 9.95
C ALA A 417 11.08 1.50 8.52
N GLY A 418 12.19 1.29 7.81
CA GLY A 418 12.44 1.83 6.47
C GLY A 418 13.51 2.93 6.41
N MET A 419 13.98 3.46 7.56
CA MET A 419 15.13 4.38 7.61
C MET A 419 16.38 3.79 6.93
N ASN A 420 16.67 2.50 7.13
CA ASN A 420 17.81 1.85 6.50
C ASN A 420 17.67 1.72 4.98
N ALA A 421 16.46 1.45 4.48
CA ALA A 421 16.17 1.43 3.04
C ALA A 421 16.35 2.82 2.41
N ALA A 422 15.91 3.87 3.12
CA ALA A 422 16.11 5.26 2.76
C ALA A 422 17.60 5.65 2.67
N VAL A 423 18.38 5.35 3.72
CA VAL A 423 19.84 5.59 3.74
C VAL A 423 20.53 4.85 2.59
N ARG A 424 20.21 3.56 2.40
CA ARG A 424 20.76 2.76 1.28
C ARG A 424 20.52 3.42 -0.07
N SER A 425 19.30 3.88 -0.30
CA SER A 425 18.92 4.53 -1.55
C SER A 425 19.70 5.84 -1.75
N ALA A 426 19.73 6.69 -0.72
CA ALA A 426 20.45 7.97 -0.75
C ALA A 426 21.94 7.79 -1.07
N VAL A 427 22.60 6.86 -0.39
CA VAL A 427 24.03 6.57 -0.60
C VAL A 427 24.27 6.06 -2.02
N ARG A 428 23.48 5.10 -2.49
CA ARG A 428 23.68 4.54 -3.84
C ARG A 428 23.40 5.55 -4.94
N VAL A 429 22.34 6.34 -4.82
CA VAL A 429 22.05 7.40 -5.80
C VAL A 429 23.12 8.48 -5.78
N GLY A 430 23.56 8.93 -4.60
CA GLY A 430 24.61 9.94 -4.50
C GLY A 430 25.93 9.49 -5.12
N ILE A 431 26.34 8.23 -4.91
CA ILE A 431 27.53 7.65 -5.57
C ILE A 431 27.32 7.55 -7.09
N SER A 432 26.13 7.18 -7.55
CA SER A 432 25.81 7.13 -8.99
C SER A 432 25.83 8.51 -9.66
N GLU A 433 25.54 9.57 -8.92
CA GLU A 433 25.67 10.98 -9.34
C GLU A 433 27.11 11.52 -9.15
N GLY A 434 28.04 10.69 -8.68
CA GLY A 434 29.46 11.02 -8.54
C GLY A 434 29.87 11.65 -7.20
N HIS A 435 28.95 11.80 -6.26
CA HIS A 435 29.21 12.45 -4.97
C HIS A 435 29.95 11.52 -4.00
N LYS A 436 30.73 12.12 -3.09
CA LYS A 436 31.26 11.43 -1.92
C LYS A 436 30.24 11.44 -0.80
N MET A 437 29.87 10.25 -0.33
CA MET A 437 28.80 10.10 0.66
C MET A 437 29.38 9.92 2.05
N PHE A 438 28.87 10.69 3.01
CA PHE A 438 29.20 10.58 4.42
C PHE A 438 27.97 10.16 5.21
N ALA A 439 28.14 9.24 6.16
CA ALA A 439 27.11 8.93 7.14
C ALA A 439 27.51 9.49 8.50
N VAL A 440 26.55 10.16 9.14
CA VAL A 440 26.69 10.62 10.52
C VAL A 440 25.95 9.64 11.41
N ASN A 441 26.66 9.07 12.39
CA ASN A 441 26.03 8.17 13.35
C ASN A 441 25.31 8.97 14.45
N ASP A 442 24.30 8.37 15.08
CA ASP A 442 23.57 8.92 16.24
C ASP A 442 22.99 10.33 16.04
N GLY A 443 22.56 10.66 14.82
CA GLY A 443 21.94 11.93 14.48
C GLY A 443 22.82 13.14 14.78
N PHE A 444 22.22 14.24 15.26
CA PHE A 444 22.98 15.44 15.62
C PHE A 444 23.91 15.23 16.83
N GLU A 445 23.62 14.23 17.67
CA GLU A 445 24.47 13.90 18.82
C GLU A 445 25.84 13.40 18.38
N GLY A 446 25.88 12.46 17.43
CA GLY A 446 27.13 12.02 16.84
C GLY A 446 27.73 13.07 15.90
N PHE A 447 26.90 13.91 15.27
CA PHE A 447 27.39 15.02 14.42
C PHE A 447 28.32 15.96 15.20
N TYR A 448 27.87 16.56 16.31
CA TYR A 448 28.73 17.50 17.04
C TYR A 448 29.92 16.81 17.73
N LYS A 449 29.89 15.48 17.88
CA LYS A 449 31.02 14.66 18.37
C LYS A 449 31.98 14.24 17.24
N GLY A 450 31.70 14.58 15.99
CA GLY A 450 32.54 14.23 14.83
C GLY A 450 32.46 12.76 14.41
N GLN A 451 31.36 12.06 14.72
CA GLN A 451 31.14 10.66 14.34
C GLN A 451 30.68 10.52 12.88
N ILE A 452 31.51 11.02 11.97
CA ILE A 452 31.25 11.10 10.53
C ILE A 452 32.21 10.16 9.82
N LYS A 453 31.66 9.27 8.98
CA LYS A 453 32.43 8.31 8.18
C LYS A 453 32.02 8.37 6.71
N GLU A 454 32.99 8.23 5.81
CA GLU A 454 32.69 7.99 4.39
C GLU A 454 32.03 6.62 4.24
N VAL A 455 31.01 6.53 3.40
CA VAL A 455 30.25 5.30 3.16
C VAL A 455 30.31 4.94 1.69
N LYS A 456 30.65 3.67 1.42
CA LYS A 456 30.78 3.10 0.09
C LYS A 456 29.53 2.33 -0.31
N TRP A 457 29.44 2.01 -1.60
CA TRP A 457 28.32 1.25 -2.18
C TRP A 457 28.04 -0.10 -1.47
N SER A 458 29.11 -0.80 -1.06
CA SER A 458 29.05 -2.10 -0.38
C SER A 458 28.49 -2.01 1.03
N ASP A 459 28.71 -0.89 1.72
CA ASP A 459 28.48 -0.75 3.15
C ASP A 459 26.97 -0.72 3.48
N VAL A 460 26.15 -0.31 2.50
CA VAL A 460 24.68 -0.29 2.57
C VAL A 460 24.03 -1.51 1.90
N GLY A 461 24.81 -2.54 1.56
CA GLY A 461 24.30 -3.80 1.02
C GLY A 461 23.43 -4.53 2.05
N GLY A 462 22.25 -5.01 1.64
CA GLY A 462 21.33 -5.77 2.51
C GLY A 462 20.49 -4.93 3.50
N TRP A 463 20.58 -3.60 3.46
CA TRP A 463 19.87 -2.71 4.39
C TRP A 463 18.38 -2.56 4.10
N THR A 464 17.89 -2.95 2.92
CA THR A 464 16.50 -2.70 2.50
C THR A 464 15.48 -3.31 3.45
N GLY A 465 15.70 -4.55 3.91
CA GLY A 465 14.79 -5.27 4.81
C GLY A 465 15.09 -5.11 6.31
N GLN A 466 16.02 -4.24 6.70
CA GLN A 466 16.44 -4.10 8.09
C GLN A 466 15.60 -3.05 8.82
N GLY A 467 15.03 -3.44 9.97
CA GLY A 467 14.33 -2.55 10.89
C GLY A 467 15.24 -1.57 11.64
N GLY A 468 14.63 -0.62 12.35
CA GLY A 468 15.36 0.37 13.16
C GLY A 468 16.27 1.29 12.35
N SER A 469 17.39 1.71 12.95
CA SER A 469 18.39 2.60 12.34
C SER A 469 19.80 2.07 12.57
N LEU A 470 20.49 1.63 11.50
CA LEU A 470 21.86 1.14 11.54
C LEU A 470 22.90 2.26 11.72
N LEU A 471 22.54 3.50 11.38
CA LEU A 471 23.35 4.67 11.72
C LEU A 471 23.17 5.10 13.17
N GLY A 472 22.17 4.57 13.89
CA GLY A 472 21.69 5.18 15.13
C GLY A 472 20.80 6.39 14.84
N THR A 473 19.93 6.73 15.79
CA THR A 473 19.04 7.89 15.69
C THR A 473 18.75 8.42 17.08
N LYS A 474 18.66 9.74 17.20
CA LYS A 474 18.43 10.46 18.47
C LYS A 474 17.45 11.60 18.24
N ARG A 475 16.72 11.97 19.29
CA ARG A 475 15.80 13.13 19.29
C ARG A 475 16.51 14.47 19.57
N THR A 476 17.82 14.45 19.76
CA THR A 476 18.64 15.62 20.10
C THR A 476 18.61 16.65 18.96
N LEU A 477 18.26 17.90 19.29
CA LEU A 477 18.21 19.03 18.36
C LEU A 477 19.58 19.74 18.24
N PRO A 478 19.89 20.37 17.08
CA PRO A 478 21.20 20.96 16.81
C PRO A 478 21.47 22.31 17.50
N ALA A 479 20.47 23.10 17.90
CA ALA A 479 20.66 24.48 18.35
C ALA A 479 21.73 24.68 19.44
N LYS A 480 21.79 23.77 20.43
CA LYS A 480 22.76 23.88 21.55
C LYS A 480 24.21 23.65 21.14
N HIS A 481 24.45 23.04 19.99
CA HIS A 481 25.78 22.62 19.52
C HIS A 481 26.04 23.04 18.07
N ALA A 482 25.34 24.08 17.60
CA ALA A 482 25.43 24.58 16.23
C ALA A 482 26.87 24.97 15.84
N ASP A 483 27.63 25.57 16.77
CA ASP A 483 29.05 25.88 16.62
C ASP A 483 29.89 24.64 16.23
N LYS A 484 29.75 23.56 17.00
CA LYS A 484 30.49 22.32 16.77
C LYS A 484 30.05 21.60 15.51
N ILE A 485 28.75 21.66 15.17
CA ILE A 485 28.23 21.06 13.93
C ILE A 485 28.82 21.81 12.73
N ALA A 486 28.88 23.15 12.77
CA ALA A 486 29.52 23.96 11.73
C ALA A 486 31.02 23.61 11.58
N GLU A 487 31.74 23.45 12.70
CA GLU A 487 33.15 22.99 12.66
C GLU A 487 33.32 21.64 11.96
N GLN A 488 32.43 20.67 12.23
CA GLN A 488 32.48 19.37 11.55
C GLN A 488 32.14 19.49 10.06
N MET A 489 31.12 20.29 9.70
CA MET A 489 30.78 20.51 8.30
C MET A 489 31.95 21.13 7.53
N ARG A 490 32.69 22.08 8.14
CA ARG A 490 33.92 22.64 7.58
C ARG A 490 35.02 21.59 7.44
N LYS A 491 35.26 20.80 8.50
CA LYS A 491 36.32 19.78 8.54
C LYS A 491 36.15 18.71 7.46
N TYR A 492 34.92 18.24 7.24
CA TYR A 492 34.59 17.22 6.23
C TYR A 492 34.17 17.82 4.88
N ASN A 493 34.21 19.15 4.74
CA ASN A 493 33.76 19.90 3.56
C ASN A 493 32.37 19.48 3.06
N ILE A 494 31.40 19.37 3.98
CA ILE A 494 30.04 18.91 3.65
C ILE A 494 29.30 19.98 2.85
N ASN A 495 28.84 19.62 1.64
CA ASN A 495 28.19 20.53 0.70
C ASN A 495 26.67 20.40 0.66
N ALA A 496 26.10 19.34 1.25
CA ALA A 496 24.66 19.15 1.39
C ALA A 496 24.32 18.18 2.52
N LEU A 497 23.11 18.31 3.09
CA LEU A 497 22.57 17.44 4.14
C LEU A 497 21.26 16.78 3.69
N LEU A 498 21.19 15.46 3.84
CA LEU A 498 19.95 14.68 3.76
C LEU A 498 19.61 14.14 5.15
N VAL A 499 18.52 14.63 5.75
CA VAL A 499 18.05 14.17 7.06
C VAL A 499 16.86 13.25 6.88
N ILE A 500 16.92 12.03 7.41
CA ILE A 500 15.80 11.08 7.40
C ILE A 500 15.23 11.02 8.82
N GLY A 501 13.97 11.41 9.02
CA GLY A 501 13.46 11.49 10.38
C GLY A 501 12.09 12.08 10.56
N GLY A 502 11.67 12.13 11.82
CA GLY A 502 10.33 12.59 12.23
C GLY A 502 10.25 14.10 12.42
N PHE A 503 9.38 14.53 13.33
CA PHE A 503 9.18 15.94 13.65
C PHE A 503 10.47 16.62 14.15
N GLU A 504 11.31 15.91 14.89
CA GLU A 504 12.61 16.43 15.34
C GLU A 504 13.56 16.74 14.17
N ALA A 505 13.49 15.98 13.07
CA ALA A 505 14.27 16.28 11.87
C ALA A 505 13.82 17.59 11.21
N PHE A 506 12.50 17.79 11.14
CA PHE A 506 11.90 19.02 10.64
C PHE A 506 12.31 20.24 11.47
N LEU A 507 12.17 20.16 12.80
CA LEU A 507 12.63 21.21 13.72
C LEU A 507 14.13 21.47 13.60
N SER A 508 14.93 20.41 13.49
CA SER A 508 16.39 20.55 13.38
C SER A 508 16.79 21.36 12.15
N LEU A 509 16.14 21.16 11.00
CA LEU A 509 16.44 21.99 9.82
C LEU A 509 15.99 23.44 9.97
N LEU A 510 14.89 23.72 10.68
CA LEU A 510 14.49 25.09 10.99
C LEU A 510 15.52 25.80 11.87
N GLU A 511 16.07 25.11 12.87
CA GLU A 511 17.13 25.63 13.72
C GLU A 511 18.42 25.92 12.92
N LEU A 512 18.82 25.00 12.04
CA LEU A 512 19.98 25.20 11.17
C LEU A 512 19.76 26.33 10.15
N LEU A 513 18.54 26.48 9.63
CA LEU A 513 18.16 27.58 8.74
C LEU A 513 18.29 28.93 9.43
N ALA A 514 17.76 29.07 10.64
CA ALA A 514 17.92 30.30 11.43
C ALA A 514 19.39 30.59 11.76
N ALA A 515 20.20 29.54 11.96
CA ALA A 515 21.62 29.67 12.26
C ALA A 515 22.50 30.05 11.06
N ARG A 516 21.97 30.10 9.83
CA ARG A 516 22.71 30.49 8.61
C ARG A 516 23.28 31.90 8.65
N GLU A 517 22.65 32.82 9.38
CA GLU A 517 23.17 34.18 9.54
C GLU A 517 24.52 34.20 10.28
N LYS A 518 24.70 33.22 11.20
CA LYS A 518 25.89 33.13 12.05
C LYS A 518 26.95 32.18 11.50
N TYR A 519 26.55 31.11 10.83
CA TYR A 519 27.46 30.07 10.34
C TYR A 519 27.26 29.86 8.84
N GLU A 520 28.26 30.24 8.04
CA GLU A 520 28.23 30.06 6.58
C GLU A 520 28.17 28.58 6.18
N GLU A 521 28.64 27.67 7.03
CA GLU A 521 28.61 26.22 6.78
C GLU A 521 27.19 25.68 6.62
N PHE A 522 26.18 26.35 7.19
CA PHE A 522 24.78 25.95 7.04
C PHE A 522 24.13 26.47 5.75
N CYS A 523 24.82 27.31 4.98
CA CYS A 523 24.36 27.85 3.69
C CYS A 523 24.43 26.83 2.54
N VAL A 524 24.22 25.55 2.86
CA VAL A 524 24.18 24.43 1.92
C VAL A 524 22.75 23.94 1.69
N PRO A 525 22.45 23.26 0.58
CA PRO A 525 21.18 22.57 0.39
C PRO A 525 20.93 21.53 1.49
N MET A 526 19.76 21.59 2.12
CA MET A 526 19.33 20.65 3.15
C MET A 526 17.92 20.17 2.81
N VAL A 527 17.64 18.88 3.01
CA VAL A 527 16.31 18.30 2.76
C VAL A 527 15.97 17.24 3.80
N VAL A 528 14.69 17.19 4.19
CA VAL A 528 14.14 16.15 5.08
C VAL A 528 13.38 15.12 4.27
N VAL A 529 13.57 13.85 4.60
CA VAL A 529 12.70 12.75 4.19
C VAL A 529 11.92 12.29 5.44
N PRO A 530 10.58 12.37 5.46
CA PRO A 530 9.79 12.09 6.65
C PRO A 530 9.83 10.60 7.01
N ALA A 531 10.29 10.28 8.22
CA ALA A 531 10.38 8.93 8.75
C ALA A 531 9.99 8.89 10.24
N THR A 532 8.79 8.41 10.52
CA THR A 532 8.20 8.28 11.85
C THR A 532 7.00 7.35 11.76
N VAL A 533 6.70 6.63 12.84
CA VAL A 533 5.46 5.84 12.93
C VAL A 533 4.23 6.74 13.07
N SER A 534 4.39 7.92 13.67
CA SER A 534 3.28 8.80 14.05
C SER A 534 2.61 9.51 12.86
N ASN A 535 3.27 9.56 11.70
CA ASN A 535 2.82 10.34 10.54
C ASN A 535 2.52 11.82 10.84
N ASN A 536 3.37 12.45 11.66
CA ASN A 536 3.16 13.80 12.19
C ASN A 536 4.12 14.85 11.61
N VAL A 537 4.74 14.59 10.46
CA VAL A 537 5.70 15.51 9.85
C VAL A 537 4.95 16.49 8.92
N PRO A 538 4.97 17.80 9.18
CA PRO A 538 4.27 18.77 8.33
C PRO A 538 4.74 18.74 6.87
N GLY A 539 3.79 18.89 5.94
CA GLY A 539 4.07 18.95 4.50
C GLY A 539 4.17 17.60 3.80
N SER A 540 3.89 16.49 4.49
CA SER A 540 3.79 15.17 3.88
C SER A 540 2.61 14.38 4.45
N ASP A 541 1.78 13.80 3.58
CA ASP A 541 0.62 13.01 3.98
C ASP A 541 1.01 11.64 4.55
N LEU A 542 2.24 11.17 4.28
CA LEU A 542 2.75 9.86 4.67
C LEU A 542 4.22 9.96 5.10
N SER A 543 4.56 9.24 6.17
CA SER A 543 5.93 9.07 6.65
C SER A 543 6.37 7.62 6.60
N ILE A 544 7.66 7.42 6.35
CA ILE A 544 8.29 6.09 6.37
C ILE A 544 8.16 5.50 7.78
N GLY A 545 7.62 4.29 7.87
CA GLY A 545 7.42 3.53 9.09
C GLY A 545 5.96 3.50 9.57
N ALA A 546 5.10 4.37 9.05
CA ALA A 546 3.69 4.41 9.44
C ALA A 546 2.93 3.17 8.97
N ASP A 547 3.18 2.67 7.76
CA ASP A 547 2.51 1.47 7.25
C ASP A 547 2.94 0.21 8.02
N THR A 548 4.22 0.08 8.36
CA THR A 548 4.72 -0.99 9.23
C THR A 548 4.00 -0.96 10.59
N ALA A 549 3.81 0.24 11.17
CA ALA A 549 3.10 0.40 12.43
C ALA A 549 1.61 0.04 12.32
N LEU A 550 0.96 0.43 11.21
CA LEU A 550 -0.43 0.05 10.94
C LEU A 550 -0.60 -1.46 10.82
N ASN A 551 0.32 -2.16 10.15
CA ASN A 551 0.28 -3.62 10.05
C ASN A 551 0.50 -4.27 11.44
N ALA A 552 1.42 -3.75 12.26
CA ALA A 552 1.61 -4.23 13.63
C ALA A 552 0.36 -4.04 14.52
N ILE A 553 -0.32 -2.90 14.41
CA ILE A 553 -1.60 -2.63 15.09
C ILE A 553 -2.67 -3.60 14.58
N THR A 554 -2.79 -3.73 13.26
CA THR A 554 -3.81 -4.57 12.61
C THR A 554 -3.67 -6.04 13.01
N ASP A 555 -2.46 -6.59 12.96
CA ASP A 555 -2.16 -7.96 13.36
C ASP A 555 -2.48 -8.19 14.85
N THR A 556 -2.14 -7.22 15.69
CA THR A 556 -2.40 -7.32 17.13
C THR A 556 -3.90 -7.28 17.40
N CYS A 557 -4.63 -6.37 16.76
CA CYS A 557 -6.08 -6.27 16.85
C CYS A 557 -6.77 -7.56 16.38
N ASP A 558 -6.29 -8.21 15.32
CA ASP A 558 -6.87 -9.47 14.85
C ASP A 558 -6.68 -10.62 15.84
N ARG A 559 -5.49 -10.74 16.44
CA ARG A 559 -5.23 -11.72 17.52
C ARG A 559 -6.13 -11.45 18.74
N ILE A 560 -6.30 -10.17 19.10
CA ILE A 560 -7.18 -9.77 20.20
C ILE A 560 -8.65 -10.07 19.88
N LYS A 561 -9.12 -9.76 18.66
CA LYS A 561 -10.48 -10.08 18.20
C LYS A 561 -10.76 -11.57 18.21
N GLN A 562 -9.76 -12.40 17.89
CA GLN A 562 -9.87 -13.86 17.99
C GLN A 562 -10.09 -14.29 19.45
N SER A 563 -9.32 -13.74 20.39
CA SER A 563 -9.50 -13.97 21.83
C SER A 563 -10.87 -13.50 22.35
N ALA A 564 -11.30 -12.31 21.93
CA ALA A 564 -12.61 -11.75 22.27
C ALA A 564 -13.76 -12.64 21.78
N SER A 565 -13.64 -13.15 20.55
CA SER A 565 -14.67 -14.00 19.94
C SER A 565 -14.79 -15.36 20.63
N GLY A 566 -13.69 -15.91 21.15
CA GLY A 566 -13.71 -17.18 21.90
C GLY A 566 -14.33 -17.08 23.29
N THR A 567 -14.13 -15.95 23.97
CA THR A 567 -14.68 -15.72 25.32
C THR A 567 -16.09 -15.13 25.31
N LYS A 568 -16.46 -14.44 24.21
CA LYS A 568 -17.71 -13.67 24.02
C LYS A 568 -17.90 -12.57 25.06
N ARG A 569 -18.73 -11.58 24.72
CA ARG A 569 -19.12 -10.45 25.58
C ARG A 569 -17.91 -9.75 26.20
N ARG A 570 -16.92 -9.46 25.35
CA ARG A 570 -15.67 -8.83 25.76
C ARG A 570 -15.33 -7.61 24.89
N VAL A 571 -14.93 -6.53 25.53
CA VAL A 571 -14.47 -5.28 24.90
C VAL A 571 -13.00 -5.06 25.20
N PHE A 572 -12.21 -4.73 24.17
CA PHE A 572 -10.80 -4.39 24.34
C PHE A 572 -10.57 -2.91 24.10
N ILE A 573 -9.93 -2.25 25.06
CA ILE A 573 -9.44 -0.87 24.96
C ILE A 573 -7.95 -0.94 24.65
N ILE A 574 -7.56 -0.47 23.46
CA ILE A 574 -6.19 -0.56 22.95
C ILE A 574 -5.60 0.84 22.82
N GLU A 575 -4.50 1.08 23.51
CA GLU A 575 -3.74 2.32 23.34
C GLU A 575 -2.72 2.19 22.20
N THR A 576 -2.71 3.18 21.31
CA THR A 576 -1.79 3.27 20.18
C THR A 576 -0.90 4.51 20.28
N MET A 577 0.37 4.36 19.91
CA MET A 577 1.30 5.48 19.69
C MET A 577 0.77 6.51 18.67
N GLY A 578 1.40 7.69 18.65
CA GLY A 578 1.16 8.75 17.68
C GLY A 578 1.50 10.15 18.20
N GLY A 579 1.88 10.27 19.47
CA GLY A 579 1.85 11.53 20.20
C GLY A 579 0.44 12.11 20.12
N TYR A 580 0.34 13.38 19.77
CA TYR A 580 -0.94 14.06 19.50
C TYR A 580 -1.52 13.76 18.11
N CYS A 581 -0.83 13.00 17.24
CA CYS A 581 -1.35 12.65 15.93
C CYS A 581 -2.17 11.36 16.01
N GLY A 582 -3.45 11.46 15.71
CA GLY A 582 -4.43 10.38 15.71
C GLY A 582 -4.31 9.41 14.54
N TYR A 583 -3.41 9.64 13.57
CA TYR A 583 -3.31 8.85 12.33
C TYR A 583 -3.32 7.33 12.57
N LEU A 584 -2.44 6.83 13.44
CA LEU A 584 -2.36 5.39 13.73
C LEU A 584 -3.63 4.85 14.41
N ALA A 585 -4.27 5.63 15.28
CA ALA A 585 -5.48 5.23 15.98
C ALA A 585 -6.68 5.18 15.01
N THR A 586 -6.87 6.22 14.20
CA THR A 586 -7.96 6.32 13.23
C THR A 586 -7.82 5.27 12.12
N VAL A 587 -6.65 5.24 11.49
CA VAL A 587 -6.40 4.38 10.32
C VAL A 587 -6.25 2.92 10.75
N GLY A 588 -5.61 2.66 11.89
CA GLY A 588 -5.57 1.33 12.52
C GLY A 588 -6.96 0.87 12.95
N GLY A 589 -7.81 1.78 13.45
CA GLY A 589 -9.20 1.50 13.79
C GLY A 589 -10.01 1.08 12.57
N LEU A 590 -9.86 1.78 11.44
CA LEU A 590 -10.49 1.41 10.18
C LEU A 590 -10.03 0.02 9.68
N ALA A 591 -8.73 -0.25 9.69
CA ALA A 591 -8.16 -1.54 9.26
C ALA A 591 -8.52 -2.71 10.19
N ALA A 592 -8.67 -2.45 11.50
CA ALA A 592 -9.08 -3.44 12.49
C ALA A 592 -10.60 -3.66 12.53
N GLY A 593 -11.38 -2.69 12.04
CA GLY A 593 -12.83 -2.65 12.20
C GLY A 593 -13.23 -2.38 13.65
N ALA A 594 -12.56 -1.41 14.26
CA ALA A 594 -12.84 -0.94 15.60
C ALA A 594 -14.22 -0.23 15.67
N ASP A 595 -14.83 -0.30 16.84
CA ASP A 595 -16.11 0.34 17.14
C ASP A 595 -15.93 1.83 17.44
N ALA A 596 -14.78 2.21 18.02
CA ALA A 596 -14.41 3.60 18.27
C ALA A 596 -12.89 3.79 18.18
N ALA A 597 -12.46 4.99 17.79
CA ALA A 597 -11.07 5.43 17.81
C ALA A 597 -10.99 6.85 18.37
N TYR A 598 -10.55 6.99 19.63
CA TYR A 598 -10.43 8.28 20.30
C TYR A 598 -9.10 8.95 19.98
N ILE A 599 -9.16 10.16 19.42
CA ILE A 599 -8.00 10.93 18.95
C ILE A 599 -7.98 12.34 19.52
N TYR A 600 -6.84 13.03 19.41
CA TYR A 600 -6.70 14.39 19.92
C TYR A 600 -7.39 15.41 19.00
N GLU A 601 -7.39 15.14 17.70
CA GLU A 601 -7.92 16.04 16.67
C GLU A 601 -9.45 16.13 16.67
N GLU A 602 -10.14 15.15 17.27
CA GLU A 602 -11.59 15.12 17.45
C GLU A 602 -11.91 15.12 18.95
N PRO A 603 -12.23 16.28 19.54
CA PRO A 603 -12.57 16.37 20.96
C PRO A 603 -13.80 15.50 21.28
N PHE A 604 -13.71 14.75 22.38
CA PHE A 604 -14.80 13.92 22.90
C PHE A 604 -15.02 14.22 24.39
N ASP A 605 -16.28 14.19 24.82
CA ASP A 605 -16.68 14.36 26.21
C ASP A 605 -17.24 13.06 26.82
N ILE A 606 -17.72 13.15 28.06
CA ILE A 606 -18.28 11.98 28.77
C ILE A 606 -19.54 11.43 28.10
N ARG A 607 -20.32 12.27 27.39
CA ARG A 607 -21.54 11.86 26.68
C ARG A 607 -21.19 11.05 25.44
N ASP A 608 -20.11 11.44 24.74
CA ASP A 608 -19.61 10.66 23.61
C ASP A 608 -19.13 9.27 24.05
N LEU A 609 -18.43 9.18 25.19
CA LEU A 609 -18.04 7.91 25.79
C LEU A 609 -19.26 7.06 26.17
N GLN A 610 -20.25 7.68 26.83
CA GLN A 610 -21.48 7.01 27.23
C GLN A 610 -22.26 6.47 26.03
N ALA A 611 -22.42 7.27 24.97
CA ALA A 611 -23.10 6.85 23.75
C ALA A 611 -22.42 5.62 23.10
N ASN A 612 -21.08 5.56 23.11
CA ASN A 612 -20.35 4.40 22.63
C ASN A 612 -20.54 3.15 23.50
N VAL A 613 -20.64 3.31 24.83
CA VAL A 613 -20.95 2.20 25.74
C VAL A 613 -22.37 1.67 25.51
N GLU A 614 -23.34 2.56 25.33
CA GLU A 614 -24.73 2.20 25.00
C GLU A 614 -24.78 1.45 23.65
N HIS A 615 -24.07 1.94 22.64
CA HIS A 615 -23.95 1.27 21.35
C HIS A 615 -23.38 -0.16 21.49
N LEU A 616 -22.28 -0.33 22.24
CA LEU A 616 -21.69 -1.64 22.49
C LEU A 616 -22.63 -2.54 23.28
N THR A 617 -23.39 -2.00 24.23
CA THR A 617 -24.39 -2.73 25.01
C THR A 617 -25.49 -3.30 24.10
N GLU A 618 -25.99 -2.50 23.15
CA GLU A 618 -26.93 -2.99 22.13
C GLU A 618 -26.27 -4.01 21.18
N LYS A 619 -25.03 -3.77 20.78
CA LYS A 619 -24.27 -4.69 19.93
C LYS A 619 -24.12 -6.08 20.58
N MET A 620 -23.93 -6.17 21.89
CA MET A 620 -23.83 -7.45 22.60
C MET A 620 -25.13 -8.27 22.61
N LYS A 621 -26.28 -7.67 22.27
CA LYS A 621 -27.55 -8.40 22.08
C LYS A 621 -27.60 -9.13 20.73
N THR A 622 -26.75 -8.75 19.78
CA THR A 622 -26.63 -9.40 18.46
C THR A 622 -25.78 -10.67 18.54
N SER A 623 -25.56 -11.32 17.40
CA SER A 623 -24.65 -12.47 17.27
C SER A 623 -23.16 -12.08 17.47
N ILE A 624 -22.81 -10.79 17.31
CA ILE A 624 -21.43 -10.31 17.38
C ILE A 624 -21.15 -9.74 18.75
N GLN A 625 -20.80 -10.63 19.67
CA GLN A 625 -20.58 -10.30 21.08
C GLN A 625 -19.12 -9.93 21.36
N ARG A 626 -18.60 -8.90 20.69
CA ARG A 626 -17.25 -8.37 20.91
C ARG A 626 -17.18 -6.88 20.64
N GLY A 627 -16.29 -6.17 21.34
CA GLY A 627 -16.00 -4.75 21.10
C GLY A 627 -14.50 -4.48 20.98
N LEU A 628 -14.15 -3.50 20.16
CA LEU A 628 -12.78 -3.04 20.01
C LEU A 628 -12.75 -1.51 20.00
N VAL A 629 -12.01 -0.91 20.91
CA VAL A 629 -11.87 0.53 21.07
C VAL A 629 -10.39 0.88 20.98
N LEU A 630 -10.02 1.76 20.07
CA LEU A 630 -8.67 2.31 20.01
C LEU A 630 -8.64 3.69 20.68
N ARG A 631 -7.52 4.00 21.31
CA ARG A 631 -7.25 5.31 21.91
C ARG A 631 -5.84 5.73 21.53
N ASN A 632 -5.69 6.91 20.95
CA ASN A 632 -4.39 7.54 20.79
C ASN A 632 -3.81 7.93 22.17
N GLU A 633 -2.50 7.73 22.36
CA GLU A 633 -1.83 7.91 23.66
C GLU A 633 -2.05 9.29 24.30
N ASN A 634 -2.12 10.36 23.50
CA ASN A 634 -2.33 11.74 23.96
C ASN A 634 -3.67 12.31 23.52
N SER A 635 -4.70 11.48 23.33
CA SER A 635 -6.02 11.96 22.88
C SER A 635 -6.68 12.90 23.88
N ASN A 636 -6.47 12.68 25.18
CA ASN A 636 -7.00 13.50 26.27
C ASN A 636 -6.18 13.26 27.55
N ASP A 637 -5.92 14.33 28.31
CA ASP A 637 -5.13 14.28 29.55
C ASP A 637 -5.87 13.60 30.72
N ASN A 638 -7.20 13.75 30.78
CA ASN A 638 -8.02 13.21 31.86
C ASN A 638 -8.62 11.84 31.51
N TYR A 639 -9.11 11.70 30.27
CA TYR A 639 -9.68 10.45 29.75
C TYR A 639 -8.58 9.51 29.26
N THR A 640 -7.79 9.05 30.22
CA THR A 640 -6.72 8.08 30.02
C THR A 640 -7.26 6.72 29.59
N THR A 641 -6.40 5.84 29.11
CA THR A 641 -6.74 4.43 28.82
C THR A 641 -7.36 3.75 30.04
N ASP A 642 -6.91 4.09 31.24
CA ASP A 642 -7.41 3.53 32.49
C ASP A 642 -8.79 4.05 32.85
N PHE A 643 -9.02 5.34 32.64
CA PHE A 643 -10.34 5.94 32.83
C PHE A 643 -11.38 5.31 31.88
N ILE A 644 -11.07 5.24 30.58
CA ILE A 644 -11.97 4.65 29.58
C ILE A 644 -12.23 3.17 29.89
N TYR A 645 -11.19 2.43 30.28
CA TYR A 645 -11.33 1.03 30.70
C TYR A 645 -12.26 0.88 31.91
N GLN A 646 -12.12 1.72 32.94
CA GLN A 646 -12.95 1.69 34.13
C GLN A 646 -14.40 2.04 33.81
N LEU A 647 -14.63 3.09 33.03
CA LEU A 647 -15.96 3.51 32.59
C LEU A 647 -16.69 2.39 31.85
N TYR A 648 -16.05 1.81 30.84
CA TYR A 648 -16.64 0.72 30.06
C TYR A 648 -16.88 -0.54 30.90
N SER A 649 -16.00 -0.82 31.86
CA SER A 649 -16.15 -1.97 32.76
C SER A 649 -17.32 -1.80 33.73
N GLU A 650 -17.55 -0.59 34.23
CA GLU A 650 -18.60 -0.29 35.19
C GLU A 650 -19.97 -0.24 34.52
N GLU A 651 -20.09 0.54 33.44
CA GLU A 651 -21.35 0.70 32.70
C GLU A 651 -21.72 -0.57 31.90
N GLY A 652 -20.73 -1.38 31.53
CA GLY A 652 -20.93 -2.68 30.89
C GLY A 652 -21.34 -3.81 31.84
N LYS A 653 -21.45 -3.57 33.15
CA LYS A 653 -21.75 -4.60 34.16
C LYS A 653 -23.02 -5.40 33.81
N GLY A 654 -22.89 -6.72 33.85
CA GLY A 654 -23.97 -7.64 33.49
C GLY A 654 -24.13 -7.89 31.98
N VAL A 655 -23.45 -7.12 31.12
CA VAL A 655 -23.51 -7.25 29.67
C VAL A 655 -22.19 -7.73 29.09
N PHE A 656 -21.07 -7.08 29.40
CA PHE A 656 -19.73 -7.44 28.90
C PHE A 656 -18.63 -7.12 29.92
N ASP A 657 -17.45 -7.74 29.76
CA ASP A 657 -16.23 -7.39 30.49
C ASP A 657 -15.24 -6.65 29.59
N CYS A 658 -14.28 -5.94 30.21
CA CYS A 658 -13.25 -5.22 29.47
C CYS A 658 -11.85 -5.74 29.74
N ARG A 659 -10.95 -5.51 28.78
CA ARG A 659 -9.50 -5.63 28.95
C ARG A 659 -8.82 -4.42 28.31
N LYS A 660 -7.69 -4.00 28.89
CA LYS A 660 -6.86 -2.93 28.34
C LYS A 660 -5.53 -3.48 27.84
N ASN A 661 -5.02 -2.94 26.74
CA ASN A 661 -3.71 -3.27 26.20
C ASN A 661 -3.02 -2.01 25.69
N VAL A 662 -1.83 -1.71 26.24
CA VAL A 662 -0.96 -0.67 25.69
C VAL A 662 0.03 -1.35 24.76
N LEU A 663 -0.08 -1.09 23.45
CA LEU A 663 0.78 -1.74 22.46
C LEU A 663 2.25 -1.30 22.60
N GLY A 664 2.45 0.00 22.86
CA GLY A 664 3.76 0.59 23.06
C GLY A 664 4.69 0.41 21.85
N HIS A 665 5.98 0.23 22.13
CA HIS A 665 7.03 0.30 21.11
C HIS A 665 7.04 -0.88 20.12
N MET A 666 6.26 -1.94 20.37
CA MET A 666 6.08 -3.02 19.40
C MET A 666 5.47 -2.52 18.08
N GLN A 667 4.77 -1.38 18.12
CA GLN A 667 4.24 -0.68 16.96
C GLN A 667 5.33 -0.17 16.01
N GLN A 668 6.58 -0.02 16.44
CA GLN A 668 7.67 0.36 15.52
C GLN A 668 7.98 -0.73 14.50
N GLY A 669 7.49 -1.96 14.74
CA GLY A 669 7.69 -3.11 13.88
C GLY A 669 9.07 -3.74 14.03
N GLY A 670 9.22 -4.92 13.44
CA GLY A 670 10.49 -5.59 13.27
C GLY A 670 11.11 -5.17 11.94
N ALA A 671 10.96 -6.01 10.91
CA ALA A 671 11.31 -5.65 9.55
C ALA A 671 10.28 -4.66 8.97
N PRO A 672 10.70 -3.69 8.14
CA PRO A 672 9.78 -2.78 7.45
C PRO A 672 8.86 -3.54 6.50
N SER A 673 7.60 -3.08 6.43
CA SER A 673 6.65 -3.52 5.41
C SER A 673 7.19 -3.22 4.01
N PRO A 674 6.75 -3.95 2.97
CA PRO A 674 7.17 -3.67 1.60
C PRO A 674 6.84 -2.25 1.15
N PHE A 675 5.73 -1.68 1.64
CA PHE A 675 5.38 -0.28 1.40
C PHE A 675 6.48 0.64 1.93
N ASP A 676 6.87 0.51 3.20
CA ASP A 676 7.88 1.38 3.81
C ASP A 676 9.28 1.19 3.23
N ARG A 677 9.64 -0.04 2.83
CA ARG A 677 10.89 -0.31 2.08
C ARG A 677 10.94 0.48 0.79
N ASN A 678 9.87 0.40 0.01
CA ASN A 678 9.78 1.05 -1.30
C ASN A 678 9.59 2.56 -1.18
N PHE A 679 8.77 3.02 -0.24
CA PHE A 679 8.54 4.43 0.02
C PHE A 679 9.84 5.11 0.46
N GLY A 680 10.56 4.54 1.42
CA GLY A 680 11.86 5.05 1.85
C GLY A 680 12.89 5.07 0.72
N THR A 681 12.92 4.01 -0.09
CA THR A 681 13.80 3.91 -1.25
C THR A 681 13.52 5.00 -2.29
N LYS A 682 12.26 5.17 -2.71
CA LYS A 682 11.84 6.12 -3.75
C LYS A 682 11.99 7.57 -3.29
N MET A 683 11.52 7.89 -2.09
CA MET A 683 11.59 9.25 -1.55
C MET A 683 13.04 9.72 -1.39
N SER A 684 13.92 8.84 -0.90
CA SER A 684 15.33 9.18 -0.72
C SER A 684 16.10 9.29 -2.03
N ALA A 685 15.75 8.47 -3.03
CA ALA A 685 16.32 8.60 -4.37
C ALA A 685 15.96 9.97 -4.99
N LYS A 686 14.68 10.35 -4.89
CA LYS A 686 14.19 11.64 -5.39
C LYS A 686 14.80 12.82 -4.63
N ALA A 687 14.95 12.72 -3.31
CA ALA A 687 15.60 13.73 -2.49
C ALA A 687 17.08 13.91 -2.88
N MET A 688 17.79 12.83 -3.13
CA MET A 688 19.19 12.90 -3.58
C MET A 688 19.31 13.53 -4.98
N GLN A 689 18.46 13.15 -5.93
CA GLN A 689 18.43 13.78 -7.26
C GLN A 689 18.15 15.28 -7.18
N TRP A 690 17.25 15.69 -6.27
CA TRP A 690 16.99 17.11 -6.01
C TRP A 690 18.22 17.82 -5.44
N LEU A 691 18.92 17.20 -4.48
CA LEU A 691 20.17 17.73 -3.93
C LEU A 691 21.24 17.88 -5.01
N SER A 692 21.47 16.86 -5.84
CA SER A 692 22.41 16.90 -6.96
C SER A 692 22.11 18.05 -7.92
N LYS A 693 20.82 18.22 -8.29
CA LYS A 693 20.39 19.35 -9.13
C LYS A 693 20.68 20.70 -8.45
N LYS A 694 20.36 20.83 -7.15
CA LYS A 694 20.59 22.08 -6.42
C LYS A 694 22.06 22.40 -6.24
N LEU A 695 22.90 21.40 -6.02
CA LEU A 695 24.36 21.57 -5.95
C LEU A 695 24.89 22.12 -7.27
N LEU A 696 24.45 21.57 -8.42
CA LEU A 696 24.86 22.06 -9.73
C LEU A 696 24.38 23.49 -10.02
N GLU A 697 23.16 23.85 -9.61
CA GLU A 697 22.60 25.20 -9.80
C GLU A 697 23.28 26.27 -8.92
N THR A 698 23.73 25.89 -7.71
CA THR A 698 24.21 26.84 -6.70
C THR A 698 25.74 26.91 -6.58
N TYR A 699 26.47 26.03 -7.27
CA TYR A 699 27.92 25.99 -7.21
C TYR A 699 28.57 27.06 -8.09
N ARG A 700 29.18 28.08 -7.46
CA ARG A 700 30.02 29.07 -8.15
C ARG A 700 31.47 28.56 -8.18
N ARG A 701 32.03 28.39 -9.38
CA ARG A 701 33.40 27.86 -9.59
C ARG A 701 34.50 28.75 -9.01
N ASP A 702 34.25 30.04 -8.80
CA ASP A 702 35.30 31.01 -8.47
C ASP A 702 35.64 31.08 -6.96
N GLU A 703 34.85 30.46 -6.07
CA GLU A 703 35.06 30.52 -4.60
C GLU A 703 35.04 29.15 -3.89
N GLY A 704 34.86 28.04 -4.62
CA GLY A 704 34.90 26.69 -4.03
C GLY A 704 33.80 26.36 -3.00
N LYS A 705 32.72 27.17 -2.93
CA LYS A 705 31.59 26.98 -2.01
C LYS A 705 30.23 27.09 -2.72
N SER A 706 29.25 26.28 -2.29
CA SER A 706 27.84 26.40 -2.67
C SER A 706 27.15 27.41 -1.75
N PHE A 707 26.48 28.43 -2.31
CA PHE A 707 25.67 29.37 -1.52
C PHE A 707 24.19 29.18 -1.87
N ALA A 708 23.44 28.52 -0.99
CA ALA A 708 21.99 28.50 -1.06
C ALA A 708 21.43 29.74 -0.35
N TYR A 709 20.97 30.73 -1.15
CA TYR A 709 20.16 31.91 -0.79
C TYR A 709 20.38 32.47 0.64
N ARG A 710 21.15 33.57 0.76
CA ARG A 710 20.89 34.55 1.82
C ARG A 710 19.47 35.07 1.59
N LEU A 711 18.55 34.84 2.55
CA LEU A 711 17.32 35.62 2.59
C LEU A 711 17.76 37.09 2.68
N ALA A 712 17.37 37.89 1.68
CA ALA A 712 17.57 39.33 1.74
C ALA A 712 16.75 39.88 2.93
N PRO A 713 17.26 40.92 3.63
CA PRO A 713 16.71 41.41 4.89
C PRO A 713 15.25 41.87 4.79
#